data_AF-A0A7C5N6L1-F1
#
_entry.id   AF-A0A7C5N6L1-F1
#
_cell.length_a   1.000
_cell.length_b   1.000
_cell.length_c   1.000
_cell.angle_alpha   90.00
_cell.angle_beta   90.00
_cell.angle_gamma   90.00
#
_symmetry.space_group_name_H-M   'P 1'
#
loop_
_entity.id
_entity.type
_entity.pdbx_description
1 polymer ?
#
loop_
_entity_poly.entity_id
_entity_poly.type
_entity_poly.pdbx_seq_one_letter_code
_entity_poly.pdbx_strand_id
1 'polypeptide(L)'
;MRRVAFLIGLLPLAAACTLEPYERSSDHGPIAEGVAAPMGEPVPYATAEQLAAFERGRDVSLRRFDLRGGLGPAFNVTFCTSCHERPTVGGSAGLYRNFFLGGVQIEGGAFFPAESAGMAGGVIRLYAYDEELLPHPVMEDNVNVIAQRNPIPFFGSGLLAELDEAEILKRADPDDLDGDGISGRPNYDRGFVGRFGRKAQTVSLEGFIRGPLFNHLGVTTDPLSDAQRAALPVDSSGGATTAALRWLSDELSRTAQAAAPDGPLTDDDAAPDPELSTDDLFDLVSFAMLLAAPRVDTELDESAERGRDHFDELGCGGCHAPRLEGPRGPLPVYSDLLLHDMGPELADGLVQGDATGSEFRTQPLWGLTAVGPYLHDGRATTIETAIALHGGEAERSRDAFLALDTAGRADLLAFLATLGGREELSPGLLPADAPVPSVGELGGPYRALDDGERDAFERGRALFDREFGLEEGVGAPRFNGDSCRACHFEPVIGGAGPRGVNVIRHGIRTADGDFAVPGVGTILHRVTALQKVPVKPQSQANVFELRQTPPLFGLGLVEGIDESAILANADPDDADGDGISGRPSYTDGGRLARFGWKAQVPSLEEFVRDAITAELGMTMPYQDGLTFGALHDTDDVADPEVGIDVVSVMTTYLELLGPAPEASGLDAATVALGEAQFAAVGCDKCHLPSLPGKDGPVPLYSDLLLHETLPEGVPGIEDASANQREFRTAPLWGIRLSAPYMHDGAADTLDDAIRQHAGEAAASRDLYEALSQSERDALVVFLESL
;
A
#
# COMPACT_ATOMS: atom_id res chain seq x y z
N MET A 1 -43.86 15.23 -70.74
CA MET A 1 -43.34 14.11 -71.57
C MET A 1 -41.82 14.08 -71.45
N ARG A 2 -41.24 12.88 -71.43
CA ARG A 2 -39.82 12.51 -71.33
C ARG A 2 -39.22 12.46 -69.92
N ARG A 3 -39.31 11.25 -69.35
CA ARG A 3 -38.40 10.67 -68.35
C ARG A 3 -36.99 10.57 -68.96
N VAL A 4 -35.97 10.93 -68.20
CA VAL A 4 -34.56 10.60 -68.50
C VAL A 4 -34.12 9.60 -67.44
N ALA A 5 -33.76 8.40 -67.90
CA ALA A 5 -33.15 7.35 -67.10
C ALA A 5 -31.64 7.60 -67.05
N PHE A 6 -31.05 7.61 -65.85
CA PHE A 6 -29.61 7.57 -65.67
C PHE A 6 -29.18 6.12 -65.43
N LEU A 7 -28.23 5.65 -66.24
CA LEU A 7 -27.57 4.36 -66.10
C LEU A 7 -26.77 4.32 -64.79
N ILE A 8 -26.97 3.25 -64.03
CA ILE A 8 -26.13 2.86 -62.90
C ILE A 8 -24.87 2.20 -63.48
N GLY A 9 -23.71 2.84 -63.30
CA GLY A 9 -22.40 2.24 -63.51
C GLY A 9 -21.96 1.53 -62.22
N LEU A 10 -21.72 0.23 -62.32
CA LEU A 10 -21.07 -0.58 -61.30
C LEU A 10 -19.62 -0.10 -61.10
N LEU A 11 -19.31 0.40 -59.91
CA LEU A 11 -17.94 0.56 -59.40
C LEU A 11 -17.50 -0.77 -58.75
N PRO A 12 -16.22 -1.17 -58.88
CA PRO A 12 -15.75 -2.48 -58.47
C PRO A 12 -15.70 -2.59 -56.94
N LEU A 13 -15.95 -3.80 -56.44
CA LEU A 13 -15.74 -4.20 -55.06
C LEU A 13 -14.39 -3.70 -54.55
N ALA A 14 -14.40 -3.09 -53.36
CA ALA A 14 -13.21 -2.89 -52.56
C ALA A 14 -12.47 -4.23 -52.45
N ALA A 15 -11.21 -4.23 -52.89
CA ALA A 15 -10.31 -5.33 -52.61
C ALA A 15 -10.21 -5.45 -51.08
N ALA A 16 -10.67 -6.57 -50.54
CA ALA A 16 -10.27 -6.99 -49.21
C ALA A 16 -8.74 -7.02 -49.21
N CYS A 17 -8.11 -6.15 -48.43
CA CYS A 17 -6.72 -6.35 -48.05
C CYS A 17 -6.69 -7.67 -47.28
N THR A 18 -6.27 -8.72 -47.96
CA THR A 18 -5.88 -9.97 -47.33
C THR A 18 -4.66 -9.65 -46.48
N LEU A 19 -4.81 -9.78 -45.16
CA LEU A 19 -3.73 -9.80 -44.19
C LEU A 19 -2.60 -10.68 -44.74
N GLU A 20 -1.42 -10.12 -44.97
CA GLU A 20 -0.24 -10.97 -44.99
C GLU A 20 -0.10 -11.54 -43.58
N PRO A 21 -0.03 -12.88 -43.42
CA PRO A 21 0.09 -13.47 -42.10
C PRO A 21 1.40 -13.00 -41.48
N TYR A 22 1.31 -12.38 -40.30
CA TYR A 22 2.43 -12.25 -39.38
C TYR A 22 3.17 -13.59 -39.35
N GLU A 23 4.46 -13.59 -39.69
CA GLU A 23 5.28 -14.79 -39.55
C GLU A 23 5.19 -15.20 -38.08
N ARG A 24 4.63 -16.39 -37.79
CA ARG A 24 4.50 -16.94 -36.42
C ARG A 24 5.87 -16.90 -35.73
N SER A 25 6.16 -15.82 -35.01
CA SER A 25 7.47 -15.58 -34.38
C SER A 25 7.51 -16.08 -32.92
N SER A 26 6.36 -16.41 -32.34
CA SER A 26 6.21 -16.83 -30.95
C SER A 26 6.34 -18.35 -30.80
N ASP A 27 7.58 -18.85 -30.76
CA ASP A 27 7.80 -20.23 -30.32
C ASP A 27 7.52 -20.34 -28.80
N HIS A 28 6.41 -20.97 -28.42
CA HIS A 28 6.01 -21.32 -27.05
C HIS A 28 6.61 -22.64 -26.55
N GLY A 29 7.67 -23.14 -27.19
CA GLY A 29 8.32 -24.42 -26.91
C GLY A 29 8.79 -24.63 -25.45
N PRO A 30 9.59 -25.68 -25.20
CA PRO A 30 9.93 -26.09 -23.84
C PRO A 30 10.61 -24.96 -23.05
N ILE A 31 10.35 -24.94 -21.74
CA ILE A 31 10.88 -24.00 -20.77
C ILE A 31 11.91 -24.67 -19.87
N ALA A 32 12.79 -23.88 -19.25
CA ALA A 32 13.78 -24.36 -18.30
C ALA A 32 13.11 -25.08 -17.12
N GLU A 33 13.62 -26.28 -16.79
CA GLU A 33 13.18 -27.01 -15.60
C GLU A 33 13.83 -26.42 -14.34
N GLY A 34 13.13 -26.48 -13.20
CA GLY A 34 13.71 -26.14 -11.90
C GLY A 34 13.93 -24.64 -11.65
N VAL A 35 13.34 -23.75 -12.46
CA VAL A 35 13.41 -22.29 -12.26
C VAL A 35 12.17 -21.70 -11.57
N ALA A 36 11.09 -22.49 -11.46
CA ALA A 36 9.80 -22.04 -10.93
C ALA A 36 9.41 -22.73 -9.61
N ALA A 37 8.71 -22.01 -8.75
CA ALA A 37 8.17 -22.47 -7.47
C ALA A 37 6.82 -21.75 -7.17
N PRO A 38 6.06 -22.17 -6.13
CA PRO A 38 4.94 -21.37 -5.64
C PRO A 38 5.40 -19.93 -5.32
N MET A 39 4.50 -18.96 -5.46
CA MET A 39 4.90 -17.55 -5.30
C MET A 39 5.38 -17.25 -3.88
N GLY A 40 6.54 -16.59 -3.78
CA GLY A 40 7.18 -16.25 -2.50
C GLY A 40 8.18 -17.31 -2.01
N GLU A 41 8.25 -18.47 -2.68
CA GLU A 41 9.25 -19.50 -2.39
C GLU A 41 10.59 -19.21 -3.11
N PRO A 42 11.72 -19.66 -2.55
CA PRO A 42 13.02 -19.51 -3.19
C PRO A 42 13.16 -20.42 -4.43
N VAL A 43 14.06 -20.06 -5.32
CA VAL A 43 14.42 -20.85 -6.50
C VAL A 43 14.86 -22.28 -6.10
N PRO A 44 14.37 -23.34 -6.79
CA PRO A 44 14.67 -24.72 -6.43
C PRO A 44 16.15 -25.12 -6.45
N TYR A 45 16.99 -24.35 -7.15
CA TYR A 45 18.42 -24.60 -7.28
C TYR A 45 19.28 -23.86 -6.24
N ALA A 46 18.68 -23.13 -5.30
CA ALA A 46 19.42 -22.39 -4.28
C ALA A 46 20.32 -23.32 -3.44
N THR A 47 21.56 -22.92 -3.19
CA THR A 47 22.44 -23.64 -2.24
C THR A 47 21.95 -23.46 -0.81
N ALA A 48 22.48 -24.27 0.13
CA ALA A 48 22.13 -24.12 1.55
C ALA A 48 22.51 -22.73 2.09
N GLU A 49 23.64 -22.17 1.66
CA GLU A 49 24.07 -20.82 2.02
C GLU A 49 23.15 -19.75 1.43
N GLN A 50 22.72 -19.92 0.18
CA GLN A 50 21.77 -19.02 -0.48
C GLN A 50 20.39 -19.07 0.18
N LEU A 51 19.88 -20.25 0.55
CA LEU A 51 18.64 -20.38 1.32
C LEU A 51 18.73 -19.69 2.68
N ALA A 52 19.87 -19.81 3.36
CA ALA A 52 20.08 -19.10 4.61
C ALA A 52 20.09 -17.57 4.42
N ALA A 53 20.67 -17.07 3.32
CA ALA A 53 20.62 -15.64 2.98
C ALA A 53 19.21 -15.18 2.58
N PHE A 54 18.45 -16.02 1.86
CA PHE A 54 17.06 -15.78 1.52
C PHE A 54 16.19 -15.59 2.76
N GLU A 55 16.28 -16.46 3.76
CA GLU A 55 15.49 -16.34 5.00
C GLU A 55 15.88 -15.09 5.79
N ARG A 56 17.18 -14.79 5.93
CA ARG A 56 17.60 -13.54 6.58
C ARG A 56 17.13 -12.31 5.82
N GLY A 57 17.17 -12.33 4.49
CA GLY A 57 16.68 -11.24 3.65
C GLY A 57 15.16 -11.07 3.72
N ARG A 58 14.43 -12.18 3.86
CA ARG A 58 12.99 -12.16 4.16
C ARG A 58 12.72 -11.49 5.51
N ASP A 59 13.48 -11.83 6.54
CA ASP A 59 13.37 -11.17 7.85
C ASP A 59 13.66 -9.66 7.75
N VAL A 60 14.66 -9.25 6.96
CA VAL A 60 14.93 -7.83 6.67
C VAL A 60 13.73 -7.17 5.96
N SER A 61 13.14 -7.83 4.97
CA SER A 61 11.97 -7.28 4.23
C SER A 61 10.73 -7.07 5.11
N LEU A 62 10.59 -7.88 6.16
CA LEU A 62 9.51 -7.82 7.15
C LEU A 62 9.83 -6.90 8.34
N ARG A 63 11.05 -6.38 8.45
CA ARG A 63 11.45 -5.51 9.56
C ARG A 63 10.73 -4.17 9.46
N ARG A 64 10.02 -3.78 10.52
CA ARG A 64 9.45 -2.44 10.68
C ARG A 64 10.54 -1.50 11.16
N PHE A 65 10.75 -0.42 10.45
CA PHE A 65 11.59 0.68 10.90
C PHE A 65 10.73 1.64 11.74
N ASP A 66 11.28 2.07 12.86
CA ASP A 66 10.69 3.06 13.76
C ASP A 66 11.49 4.38 13.68
N LEU A 67 10.99 5.45 14.30
CA LEU A 67 11.64 6.76 14.19
C LEU A 67 13.03 6.76 14.81
N ARG A 68 13.25 5.93 15.85
CA ARG A 68 14.55 5.76 16.50
C ARG A 68 15.57 4.99 15.67
N GLY A 69 15.09 4.13 14.79
CA GLY A 69 15.86 3.26 13.92
C GLY A 69 16.05 3.78 12.50
N GLY A 70 15.83 5.07 12.25
CA GLY A 70 16.09 5.71 10.94
C GLY A 70 14.90 5.84 10.01
N LEU A 71 13.67 5.63 10.50
CA LEU A 71 12.50 5.91 9.68
C LEU A 71 12.30 7.43 9.57
N GLY A 72 12.91 8.07 8.58
CA GLY A 72 12.76 9.52 8.48
C GLY A 72 13.76 10.24 7.58
N PRO A 73 13.79 11.58 7.62
CA PRO A 73 12.82 12.45 8.32
C PRO A 73 11.43 12.49 7.65
N ALA A 74 11.32 11.95 6.42
CA ALA A 74 10.06 11.78 5.71
C ALA A 74 10.02 10.44 4.96
N PHE A 75 8.82 9.85 4.84
CA PHE A 75 8.63 8.52 4.27
C PHE A 75 7.22 8.31 3.70
N ASN A 76 7.03 7.18 3.03
CA ASN A 76 5.75 6.69 2.50
C ASN A 76 5.31 5.39 3.16
N VAL A 77 6.27 4.56 3.56
CA VAL A 77 6.03 3.26 4.22
C VAL A 77 7.09 2.99 5.27
N THR A 78 6.83 2.03 6.15
CA THR A 78 7.72 1.69 7.28
C THR A 78 8.44 0.35 7.16
N PHE A 79 8.17 -0.42 6.11
CA PHE A 79 8.83 -1.70 5.80
C PHE A 79 8.60 -2.10 4.33
N CYS A 80 9.48 -2.92 3.77
CA CYS A 80 9.45 -3.29 2.35
C CYS A 80 8.17 -4.04 1.96
N THR A 81 7.77 -5.04 2.75
CA THR A 81 6.62 -5.89 2.43
C THR A 81 5.30 -5.12 2.40
N SER A 82 5.20 -3.92 2.98
CA SER A 82 3.97 -3.11 2.89
C SER A 82 3.57 -2.77 1.45
N CYS A 83 4.53 -2.67 0.53
CA CYS A 83 4.31 -2.48 -0.90
C CYS A 83 4.53 -3.75 -1.74
N HIS A 84 4.96 -4.84 -1.12
CA HIS A 84 5.37 -6.08 -1.78
C HIS A 84 4.76 -7.31 -1.09
N GLU A 85 3.47 -7.22 -0.75
CA GLU A 85 2.72 -8.22 0.03
C GLU A 85 1.84 -9.12 -0.83
N ARG A 86 1.49 -8.72 -2.06
CA ARG A 86 0.44 -9.35 -2.86
C ARG A 86 0.97 -10.15 -4.05
N PRO A 87 0.63 -11.44 -4.19
CA PRO A 87 -0.22 -12.25 -3.30
C PRO A 87 0.54 -12.80 -2.09
N THR A 88 1.88 -12.75 -2.14
CA THR A 88 2.77 -13.15 -1.06
C THR A 88 3.96 -12.18 -1.00
N VAL A 89 4.83 -12.34 0.00
CA VAL A 89 6.04 -11.52 0.18
C VAL A 89 6.89 -11.53 -1.09
N GLY A 90 7.27 -10.34 -1.57
CA GLY A 90 7.98 -10.14 -2.84
C GLY A 90 7.07 -9.84 -4.03
N GLY A 91 5.76 -9.77 -3.81
CA GLY A 91 4.77 -9.47 -4.82
C GLY A 91 4.57 -7.97 -5.12
N SER A 92 3.41 -7.67 -5.67
CA SER A 92 2.83 -6.33 -5.88
C SER A 92 2.12 -5.81 -4.61
N ALA A 93 1.25 -4.80 -4.76
CA ALA A 93 0.34 -4.34 -3.70
C ALA A 93 -0.96 -3.76 -4.27
N GLY A 94 -1.98 -3.65 -3.42
CA GLY A 94 -3.24 -2.97 -3.73
C GLY A 94 -3.07 -1.49 -4.09
N LEU A 95 -4.15 -0.88 -4.57
CA LEU A 95 -4.25 0.54 -4.96
C LEU A 95 -3.83 1.48 -3.83
N TYR A 96 -4.11 1.11 -2.58
CA TYR A 96 -3.79 1.93 -1.41
C TYR A 96 -2.29 2.19 -1.23
N ARG A 97 -1.42 1.37 -1.87
CA ARG A 97 0.04 1.50 -1.86
C ARG A 97 0.60 2.20 -3.10
N ASN A 98 -0.28 2.72 -3.96
CA ASN A 98 0.16 3.62 -5.01
C ASN A 98 0.87 4.83 -4.40
N PHE A 99 1.92 5.28 -5.08
CA PHE A 99 2.70 6.44 -4.65
C PHE A 99 2.86 7.42 -5.81
N PHE A 100 3.16 8.67 -5.46
CA PHE A 100 3.30 9.75 -6.42
C PHE A 100 4.75 9.99 -6.77
N LEU A 101 4.94 10.35 -8.03
CA LEU A 101 6.16 10.89 -8.58
C LEU A 101 5.89 12.29 -9.11
N GLY A 102 6.80 13.22 -8.86
CA GLY A 102 6.73 14.59 -9.32
C GLY A 102 7.98 15.02 -10.06
N GLY A 103 7.83 16.04 -10.90
CA GLY A 103 8.95 16.74 -11.49
C GLY A 103 8.56 18.02 -12.22
N VAL A 104 9.58 18.71 -12.69
CA VAL A 104 9.50 19.95 -13.44
C VAL A 104 10.01 19.69 -14.85
N GLN A 105 9.11 19.77 -15.82
CA GLN A 105 9.48 19.84 -17.23
C GLN A 105 9.55 21.30 -17.67
N ILE A 106 10.73 21.75 -18.09
CA ILE A 106 10.95 23.13 -18.55
C ILE A 106 10.70 23.30 -20.05
N GLU A 107 10.57 24.56 -20.48
CA GLU A 107 10.52 24.91 -21.91
C GLU A 107 11.81 24.45 -22.61
N GLY A 108 11.68 23.52 -23.56
CA GLY A 108 12.80 22.81 -24.19
C GLY A 108 12.85 21.31 -23.89
N GLY A 109 11.96 20.79 -23.02
CA GLY A 109 11.72 19.36 -22.82
C GLY A 109 12.56 18.70 -21.73
N ALA A 110 13.54 19.40 -21.15
CA ALA A 110 14.32 18.87 -20.04
C ALA A 110 13.45 18.66 -18.79
N PHE A 111 13.65 17.53 -18.13
CA PHE A 111 12.89 17.10 -16.95
C PHE A 111 13.81 17.06 -15.72
N PHE A 112 13.33 17.60 -14.61
CA PHE A 112 13.99 17.57 -13.31
C PHE A 112 13.06 16.88 -12.31
N PRO A 113 13.49 15.81 -11.61
CA PRO A 113 12.69 15.20 -10.57
C PRO A 113 12.41 16.21 -9.46
N ALA A 114 11.21 16.16 -8.90
CA ALA A 114 10.89 16.97 -7.73
C ALA A 114 11.64 16.43 -6.52
N GLU A 115 12.05 17.34 -5.64
CA GLU A 115 12.47 16.98 -4.29
C GLU A 115 11.26 17.05 -3.35
N SER A 116 11.27 16.18 -2.34
CA SER A 116 10.19 16.07 -1.35
C SER A 116 10.82 15.72 -0.01
N ALA A 117 11.02 16.73 0.85
CA ALA A 117 11.66 16.58 2.15
C ALA A 117 13.04 15.88 2.05
N GLY A 118 13.97 16.48 1.30
CA GLY A 118 15.30 15.92 1.01
C GLY A 118 15.40 15.31 -0.40
N MET A 119 16.45 14.53 -0.63
CA MET A 119 16.78 13.88 -1.91
C MET A 119 15.83 12.69 -2.19
N ALA A 120 14.66 12.95 -2.79
CA ALA A 120 13.62 11.93 -2.99
C ALA A 120 13.61 11.32 -4.41
N GLY A 121 14.42 11.86 -5.32
CA GLY A 121 14.55 11.32 -6.69
C GLY A 121 13.23 11.31 -7.45
N GLY A 122 12.38 12.31 -7.20
CA GLY A 122 11.04 12.45 -7.77
C GLY A 122 9.92 11.82 -6.93
N VAL A 123 10.21 10.97 -5.95
CA VAL A 123 9.17 10.40 -5.07
C VAL A 123 8.59 11.49 -4.18
N ILE A 124 7.26 11.62 -4.17
CA ILE A 124 6.59 12.50 -3.22
C ILE A 124 6.37 11.73 -1.93
N ARG A 125 7.01 12.18 -0.85
CA ARG A 125 6.89 11.60 0.50
C ARG A 125 5.67 12.20 1.20
N LEU A 126 4.87 11.34 1.81
CA LEU A 126 3.55 11.68 2.34
C LEU A 126 3.57 12.01 3.83
N TYR A 127 4.48 11.38 4.58
CA TYR A 127 4.57 11.47 6.03
C TYR A 127 5.89 12.11 6.43
N ALA A 128 5.82 12.95 7.46
CA ALA A 128 6.97 13.53 8.16
C ALA A 128 6.63 13.63 9.65
N TYR A 129 7.60 13.32 10.51
CA TYR A 129 7.48 13.36 11.98
C TYR A 129 8.56 14.25 12.63
N ASP A 130 9.29 15.00 11.81
CA ASP A 130 10.27 15.98 12.27
C ASP A 130 9.58 17.27 12.77
N GLU A 131 10.07 17.90 13.84
CA GLU A 131 9.46 19.10 14.44
C GLU A 131 9.48 20.32 13.50
N GLU A 132 10.41 20.37 12.54
CA GLU A 132 10.50 21.45 11.56
C GLU A 132 9.61 21.20 10.32
N LEU A 133 9.11 19.97 10.15
CA LEU A 133 8.26 19.58 9.03
C LEU A 133 6.80 19.44 9.45
N LEU A 134 5.90 20.03 8.66
CA LEU A 134 4.47 19.78 8.83
C LEU A 134 4.13 18.35 8.35
N PRO A 135 3.20 17.65 9.02
CA PRO A 135 2.83 16.28 8.66
C PRO A 135 1.89 16.24 7.45
N HIS A 136 2.34 16.78 6.32
CA HIS A 136 1.66 16.71 5.03
C HIS A 136 2.68 16.60 3.89
N PRO A 137 2.30 16.05 2.73
CA PRO A 137 3.18 16.06 1.56
C PRO A 137 3.54 17.49 1.17
N VAL A 138 4.84 17.80 1.18
CA VAL A 138 5.38 19.08 0.71
C VAL A 138 5.83 18.89 -0.73
N MET A 139 5.23 19.66 -1.64
CA MET A 139 5.62 19.70 -3.05
C MET A 139 5.99 21.13 -3.43
N GLU A 140 7.06 21.29 -4.21
CA GLU A 140 7.44 22.58 -4.75
C GLU A 140 6.34 23.15 -5.68
N ASP A 141 6.11 24.46 -5.64
CA ASP A 141 5.03 25.13 -6.39
C ASP A 141 5.19 25.01 -7.93
N ASN A 142 6.42 24.77 -8.40
CA ASN A 142 6.76 24.64 -9.82
C ASN A 142 6.63 23.21 -10.36
N VAL A 143 6.33 22.20 -9.52
CA VAL A 143 6.07 20.82 -9.98
C VAL A 143 4.89 20.83 -10.96
N ASN A 144 5.15 20.44 -12.20
CA ASN A 144 4.18 20.51 -13.30
C ASN A 144 3.96 19.16 -14.02
N VAL A 145 4.67 18.11 -13.63
CA VAL A 145 4.44 16.72 -14.04
C VAL A 145 4.24 15.88 -12.78
N ILE A 146 3.14 15.14 -12.73
CA ILE A 146 2.81 14.25 -11.62
C ILE A 146 2.24 12.94 -12.16
N ALA A 147 2.68 11.83 -11.60
CA ALA A 147 2.22 10.50 -11.94
C ALA A 147 2.00 9.63 -10.70
N GLN A 148 1.15 8.61 -10.85
CA GLN A 148 1.00 7.54 -9.88
C GLN A 148 1.72 6.28 -10.35
N ARG A 149 2.24 5.49 -9.41
CA ARG A 149 2.83 4.18 -9.68
C ARG A 149 2.30 3.14 -8.71
N ASN A 150 2.05 1.96 -9.24
CA ASN A 150 1.83 0.76 -8.44
C ASN A 150 3.16 -0.03 -8.30
N PRO A 151 3.47 -0.59 -7.11
CA PRO A 151 4.63 -1.44 -6.89
C PRO A 151 4.76 -2.61 -7.88
N ILE A 152 5.98 -3.03 -8.19
CA ILE A 152 6.24 -4.18 -9.08
C ILE A 152 6.57 -5.44 -8.28
N PRO A 153 6.15 -6.64 -8.73
CA PRO A 153 6.59 -7.89 -8.14
C PRO A 153 8.05 -8.23 -8.49
N PHE A 154 8.74 -8.90 -7.57
CA PHE A 154 10.13 -9.35 -7.70
C PHE A 154 10.29 -10.81 -8.16
N PHE A 155 9.20 -11.55 -8.36
CA PHE A 155 9.27 -12.96 -8.76
C PHE A 155 10.12 -13.19 -10.01
N GLY A 156 11.13 -14.06 -9.90
CA GLY A 156 12.05 -14.39 -10.98
C GLY A 156 13.09 -13.30 -11.31
N SER A 157 13.25 -12.26 -10.48
CA SER A 157 14.16 -11.15 -10.78
C SER A 157 15.61 -11.57 -10.94
N GLY A 158 16.06 -12.60 -10.21
CA GLY A 158 17.40 -13.17 -10.41
C GLY A 158 17.58 -13.80 -11.80
N LEU A 159 16.54 -14.45 -12.34
CA LEU A 159 16.59 -15.01 -13.70
C LEU A 159 16.71 -13.90 -14.75
N LEU A 160 16.05 -12.75 -14.52
CA LEU A 160 16.19 -11.57 -15.38
C LEU A 160 17.57 -10.91 -15.24
N ALA A 161 18.16 -10.95 -14.03
CA ALA A 161 19.52 -10.48 -13.79
C ALA A 161 20.58 -11.32 -14.52
N GLU A 162 20.33 -12.62 -14.72
CA GLU A 162 21.23 -13.53 -15.44
C GLU A 162 21.19 -13.39 -16.97
N LEU A 163 20.20 -12.70 -17.53
CA LEU A 163 20.06 -12.53 -18.99
C LEU A 163 21.24 -11.75 -19.58
N ASP A 164 21.74 -12.25 -20.72
CA ASP A 164 22.71 -11.56 -21.57
C ASP A 164 22.01 -10.36 -22.24
N GLU A 165 22.69 -9.22 -22.33
CA GLU A 165 22.17 -8.03 -23.01
C GLU A 165 21.87 -8.31 -24.49
N ALA A 166 22.65 -9.18 -25.13
CA ALA A 166 22.43 -9.59 -26.51
C ALA A 166 21.09 -10.31 -26.70
N GLU A 167 20.58 -10.99 -25.66
CA GLU A 167 19.26 -11.64 -25.72
C GLU A 167 18.12 -10.62 -25.73
N ILE A 168 18.26 -9.49 -25.03
CA ILE A 168 17.28 -8.39 -25.04
C ILE A 168 17.39 -7.64 -26.37
N LEU A 169 18.61 -7.25 -26.75
CA LEU A 169 18.88 -6.43 -27.93
C LEU A 169 18.52 -7.11 -29.26
N LYS A 170 18.45 -8.45 -29.33
CA LYS A 170 18.09 -9.14 -30.58
C LYS A 170 16.66 -8.85 -31.05
N ARG A 171 15.79 -8.32 -30.17
CA ARG A 171 14.40 -7.94 -30.48
C ARG A 171 14.21 -6.43 -30.63
N ALA A 172 15.25 -5.63 -30.43
CA ALA A 172 15.14 -4.20 -30.58
C ALA A 172 14.96 -3.81 -32.05
N ASP A 173 13.90 -3.08 -32.34
CA ASP A 173 13.59 -2.53 -33.65
C ASP A 173 13.14 -1.05 -33.54
N PRO A 174 14.03 -0.13 -33.12
CA PRO A 174 13.66 1.27 -32.88
C PRO A 174 13.20 2.02 -34.14
N ASP A 175 13.44 1.47 -35.34
CA ASP A 175 13.13 2.10 -36.63
C ASP A 175 11.92 1.43 -37.33
N ASP A 176 11.24 0.47 -36.68
CA ASP A 176 10.10 -0.30 -37.25
C ASP A 176 10.44 -0.83 -38.67
N LEU A 177 11.56 -1.56 -38.76
CA LEU A 177 12.11 -2.01 -40.04
C LEU A 177 11.25 -3.08 -40.71
N ASP A 178 10.49 -3.84 -39.93
CA ASP A 178 9.54 -4.83 -40.44
C ASP A 178 8.14 -4.25 -40.75
N GLY A 179 7.85 -3.03 -40.29
CA GLY A 179 6.62 -2.30 -40.57
C GLY A 179 5.40 -2.85 -39.83
N ASP A 180 5.61 -3.62 -38.76
CA ASP A 180 4.54 -4.09 -37.91
C ASP A 180 4.01 -3.00 -36.96
N GLY A 181 4.68 -1.84 -36.88
CA GLY A 181 4.26 -0.70 -36.08
C GLY A 181 4.66 -0.79 -34.60
N ILE A 182 5.53 -1.74 -34.24
CA ILE A 182 6.14 -1.90 -32.92
C ILE A 182 7.59 -1.41 -33.02
N SER A 183 8.01 -0.54 -32.12
CA SER A 183 9.32 0.13 -32.19
C SER A 183 10.15 -0.12 -30.92
N GLY A 184 10.12 -1.36 -30.43
CA GLY A 184 10.75 -1.76 -29.18
C GLY A 184 12.22 -1.36 -29.10
N ARG A 185 12.63 -0.67 -28.04
CA ARG A 185 14.01 -0.21 -27.86
C ARG A 185 14.51 -0.36 -26.42
N PRO A 186 15.82 -0.53 -26.19
CA PRO A 186 16.36 -0.60 -24.84
C PRO A 186 16.36 0.78 -24.14
N ASN A 187 16.36 0.75 -22.81
CA ASN A 187 16.86 1.85 -22.00
C ASN A 187 18.27 1.52 -21.50
N TYR A 188 19.04 2.54 -21.13
CA TYR A 188 20.42 2.38 -20.68
C TYR A 188 20.66 2.99 -19.31
N ASP A 189 21.45 2.29 -18.49
CA ASP A 189 22.02 2.82 -17.26
C ASP A 189 23.54 2.65 -17.33
N ARG A 190 24.26 3.78 -17.38
CA ARG A 190 25.72 3.86 -17.55
C ARG A 190 26.28 3.04 -18.73
N GLY A 191 25.48 2.92 -19.79
CA GLY A 191 25.84 2.21 -21.02
C GLY A 191 25.52 0.71 -21.03
N PHE A 192 24.90 0.18 -19.97
CA PHE A 192 24.40 -1.20 -19.90
C PHE A 192 22.89 -1.22 -20.15
N VAL A 193 22.38 -2.34 -20.67
CA VAL A 193 20.95 -2.50 -20.97
C VAL A 193 20.17 -2.63 -19.67
N GLY A 194 19.33 -1.64 -19.40
CA GLY A 194 18.50 -1.60 -18.22
C GLY A 194 17.37 -2.63 -18.28
N ARG A 195 16.99 -3.14 -17.11
CA ARG A 195 16.06 -4.28 -17.00
C ARG A 195 15.11 -4.21 -15.80
N PHE A 196 15.42 -3.38 -14.80
CA PHE A 196 14.58 -3.22 -13.61
C PHE A 196 13.86 -1.86 -13.59
N GLY A 197 12.73 -1.81 -12.88
CA GLY A 197 11.82 -0.66 -12.88
C GLY A 197 10.81 -0.66 -14.03
N ARG A 198 9.85 0.28 -13.96
CA ARG A 198 8.76 0.43 -14.95
C ARG A 198 9.24 0.97 -16.30
N LYS A 199 10.38 1.65 -16.34
CA LYS A 199 11.00 2.18 -17.57
C LYS A 199 12.40 1.61 -17.80
N ALA A 200 12.70 0.43 -17.26
CA ALA A 200 14.01 -0.23 -17.42
C ALA A 200 15.19 0.68 -17.02
N GLN A 201 15.03 1.58 -16.06
CA GLN A 201 15.98 2.66 -15.80
C GLN A 201 17.22 2.26 -14.97
N THR A 202 17.35 0.98 -14.60
CA THR A 202 18.47 0.46 -13.80
C THR A 202 18.84 -0.96 -14.24
N VAL A 203 20.14 -1.27 -14.11
CA VAL A 203 20.74 -2.56 -14.48
C VAL A 203 20.94 -3.51 -13.30
N SER A 204 20.94 -2.99 -12.05
CA SER A 204 21.26 -3.78 -10.85
C SER A 204 20.10 -3.78 -9.85
N LEU A 205 19.83 -4.96 -9.26
CA LEU A 205 18.84 -5.09 -8.18
C LEU A 205 19.28 -4.37 -6.91
N GLU A 206 20.58 -4.34 -6.61
CA GLU A 206 21.12 -3.57 -5.49
C GLU A 206 20.76 -2.08 -5.63
N GLY A 207 21.09 -1.47 -6.77
CA GLY A 207 20.77 -0.07 -7.03
C GLY A 207 19.26 0.19 -6.98
N PHE A 208 18.46 -0.74 -7.52
CA PHE A 208 17.00 -0.68 -7.50
C PHE A 208 16.40 -0.79 -6.09
N ILE A 209 17.00 -1.55 -5.18
CA ILE A 209 16.51 -1.76 -3.80
C ILE A 209 16.95 -0.62 -2.89
N ARG A 210 18.19 -0.14 -3.05
CA ARG A 210 18.72 0.98 -2.25
C ARG A 210 17.94 2.28 -2.48
N GLY A 211 17.41 2.51 -3.69
CA GLY A 211 16.60 3.70 -3.96
C GLY A 211 15.34 3.77 -3.11
N PRO A 212 14.45 2.77 -3.11
CA PRO A 212 13.26 2.69 -2.27
C PRO A 212 13.51 2.65 -0.76
N LEU A 213 14.59 2.00 -0.31
CA LEU A 213 15.00 2.11 1.10
C LEU A 213 15.11 3.58 1.50
N PHE A 214 15.79 4.38 0.69
CA PHE A 214 15.98 5.79 0.99
C PHE A 214 14.76 6.66 0.66
N ASN A 215 14.25 6.62 -0.57
CA ASN A 215 13.23 7.56 -1.01
C ASN A 215 11.80 7.22 -0.53
N HIS A 216 11.51 5.96 -0.17
CA HIS A 216 10.23 5.55 0.39
C HIS A 216 10.25 5.31 1.91
N LEU A 217 11.34 4.82 2.50
CA LEU A 217 11.40 4.59 3.95
C LEU A 217 12.23 5.63 4.70
N GLY A 218 13.10 6.39 4.02
CA GLY A 218 14.08 7.26 4.67
C GLY A 218 15.42 6.56 4.92
N VAL A 219 15.38 5.25 5.13
CA VAL A 219 16.52 4.40 5.55
C VAL A 219 17.72 4.48 4.60
N THR A 220 18.88 4.82 5.17
CA THR A 220 20.16 4.95 4.51
C THR A 220 20.94 3.62 4.48
N THR A 221 21.76 3.48 3.42
CA THR A 221 22.60 2.30 3.19
C THR A 221 23.91 2.67 2.52
N ASP A 222 24.98 1.97 2.93
CA ASP A 222 26.20 1.87 2.14
C ASP A 222 26.02 0.91 0.94
N PRO A 223 26.69 1.16 -0.20
CA PRO A 223 26.73 0.21 -1.30
C PRO A 223 27.45 -1.08 -0.88
N LEU A 224 27.09 -2.20 -1.50
CA LEU A 224 27.80 -3.46 -1.32
C LEU A 224 29.24 -3.34 -1.85
N SER A 225 30.18 -3.91 -1.09
CA SER A 225 31.56 -4.05 -1.54
C SER A 225 31.65 -4.91 -2.81
N ASP A 226 32.72 -4.77 -3.60
CA ASP A 226 32.94 -5.61 -4.78
C ASP A 226 32.94 -7.11 -4.44
N ALA A 227 33.43 -7.47 -3.24
CA ALA A 227 33.43 -8.84 -2.74
C ALA A 227 32.02 -9.35 -2.42
N GLN A 228 31.17 -8.51 -1.80
CA GLN A 228 29.76 -8.84 -1.57
C GLN A 228 29.00 -8.96 -2.90
N ARG A 229 29.20 -8.03 -3.85
CA ARG A 229 28.58 -8.10 -5.19
C ARG A 229 28.96 -9.36 -5.96
N ALA A 230 30.21 -9.80 -5.86
CA ALA A 230 30.67 -11.05 -6.45
C ALA A 230 30.12 -12.30 -5.74
N ALA A 231 29.70 -12.18 -4.48
CA ALA A 231 29.15 -13.26 -3.67
C ALA A 231 27.62 -13.36 -3.70
N LEU A 232 26.93 -12.40 -4.34
CA LEU A 232 25.49 -12.44 -4.54
C LEU A 232 25.07 -13.69 -5.35
N PRO A 233 23.82 -14.14 -5.24
CA PRO A 233 23.31 -15.27 -6.01
C PRO A 233 23.52 -15.14 -7.51
N VAL A 234 23.44 -13.91 -8.02
CA VAL A 234 23.84 -13.53 -9.38
C VAL A 234 24.97 -12.51 -9.25
N ASP A 235 26.16 -12.87 -9.76
CA ASP A 235 27.35 -12.02 -9.68
C ASP A 235 27.11 -10.68 -10.38
N SER A 236 27.11 -9.60 -9.60
CA SER A 236 26.90 -8.24 -10.09
C SER A 236 28.19 -7.40 -10.11
N SER A 237 29.35 -8.02 -9.86
CA SER A 237 30.66 -7.34 -9.88
C SER A 237 31.11 -6.95 -11.30
N GLY A 238 30.58 -7.63 -12.33
CA GLY A 238 30.98 -7.50 -13.74
C GLY A 238 30.52 -6.22 -14.47
N GLY A 239 29.62 -5.42 -13.88
CA GLY A 239 29.11 -4.15 -14.44
C GLY A 239 30.15 -3.02 -14.57
N ALA A 240 31.43 -3.29 -14.31
CA ALA A 240 32.52 -2.34 -14.41
C ALA A 240 33.48 -2.59 -15.59
N THR A 241 33.08 -3.36 -16.61
CA THR A 241 34.00 -3.74 -17.71
C THR A 241 33.67 -3.18 -19.10
N THR A 242 33.38 -1.88 -19.20
CA THR A 242 33.96 -1.06 -20.29
C THR A 242 34.44 0.29 -19.74
N ALA A 243 35.73 0.38 -19.41
CA ALA A 243 36.38 1.62 -18.98
C ALA A 243 36.34 2.76 -20.02
N ALA A 244 35.87 2.50 -21.25
CA ALA A 244 35.88 3.46 -22.35
C ALA A 244 34.73 4.48 -22.32
N LEU A 245 33.64 4.23 -21.57
CA LEU A 245 32.44 5.08 -21.57
C LEU A 245 32.07 5.66 -20.20
N ARG A 246 32.84 5.34 -19.15
CA ARG A 246 32.62 5.82 -17.76
C ARG A 246 32.62 7.35 -17.60
N TRP A 247 33.26 8.07 -18.53
CA TRP A 247 33.32 9.55 -18.53
C TRP A 247 32.14 10.20 -19.26
N LEU A 248 31.31 9.42 -19.97
CA LEU A 248 30.05 9.87 -20.57
C LEU A 248 28.86 9.66 -19.62
N SER A 249 28.95 8.71 -18.68
CA SER A 249 27.84 8.39 -17.77
C SER A 249 27.66 9.36 -16.61
N ASP A 250 28.73 9.97 -16.10
CA ASP A 250 28.65 10.87 -14.92
C ASP A 250 27.87 12.18 -15.18
N GLU A 251 27.86 12.68 -16.43
CA GLU A 251 27.18 13.94 -16.75
C GLU A 251 25.70 13.73 -17.15
N LEU A 252 25.34 12.50 -17.54
CA LEU A 252 24.04 12.07 -18.06
C LEU A 252 23.22 11.19 -17.10
N SER A 253 23.78 10.72 -15.97
CA SER A 253 23.07 9.88 -14.97
C SER A 253 22.00 10.63 -14.15
N ARG A 254 21.37 11.66 -14.73
CA ARG A 254 20.31 12.42 -14.08
C ARG A 254 18.98 11.76 -14.43
N THR A 255 18.21 11.38 -13.42
CA THR A 255 16.81 10.89 -13.50
C THR A 255 16.62 9.36 -13.60
N ALA A 256 17.10 8.63 -12.59
CA ALA A 256 16.62 7.27 -12.33
C ALA A 256 15.80 7.28 -11.03
N GLN A 257 14.48 7.14 -11.13
CA GLN A 257 13.67 6.82 -9.95
C GLN A 257 14.14 5.48 -9.40
N ALA A 258 14.24 5.38 -8.09
CA ALA A 258 14.59 4.15 -7.38
C ALA A 258 16.02 3.64 -7.60
N ALA A 259 16.92 4.39 -8.25
CA ALA A 259 18.34 4.07 -8.23
C ALA A 259 19.06 4.99 -7.23
N ALA A 260 19.61 4.42 -6.17
CA ALA A 260 20.48 5.15 -5.27
C ALA A 260 21.81 5.50 -5.97
N PRO A 261 22.45 6.63 -5.61
CA PRO A 261 23.85 6.89 -5.96
C PRO A 261 24.78 5.73 -5.58
N ASP A 262 25.91 5.62 -6.28
CA ASP A 262 26.95 4.61 -6.00
C ASP A 262 27.68 4.82 -4.67
N GLY A 263 27.48 5.97 -4.02
CA GLY A 263 28.09 6.30 -2.73
C GLY A 263 27.22 5.91 -1.54
N PRO A 264 27.77 6.01 -0.32
CA PRO A 264 27.00 6.05 0.92
C PRO A 264 25.83 7.02 0.84
N LEU A 265 24.71 6.64 1.47
CA LEU A 265 23.57 7.52 1.68
C LEU A 265 23.65 8.11 3.09
N THR A 266 23.14 9.32 3.24
CA THR A 266 22.97 10.02 4.52
C THR A 266 21.66 10.78 4.47
N ASP A 267 21.01 10.95 5.61
CA ASP A 267 19.88 11.86 5.76
C ASP A 267 20.09 12.87 6.90
N ASP A 268 19.03 13.62 7.19
CA ASP A 268 19.02 14.66 8.22
C ASP A 268 18.07 14.25 9.37
N ASP A 269 18.15 13.00 9.83
CA ASP A 269 17.49 12.56 11.05
C ASP A 269 18.46 12.37 12.24
N ALA A 270 17.95 11.90 13.38
CA ALA A 270 18.74 11.73 14.60
C ALA A 270 19.41 10.34 14.72
N ALA A 271 19.05 9.39 13.85
CA ALA A 271 19.60 8.06 13.81
C ALA A 271 21.01 8.07 13.18
N PRO A 272 21.93 7.18 13.59
CA PRO A 272 23.26 7.14 12.99
C PRO A 272 23.28 6.41 11.63
N ASP A 273 23.77 7.10 10.60
CA ASP A 273 24.00 6.49 9.28
C ASP A 273 25.15 5.45 9.26
N PRO A 274 25.04 4.38 8.44
CA PRO A 274 23.82 3.93 7.79
C PRO A 274 22.92 3.15 8.76
N GLU A 275 21.59 3.32 8.68
CA GLU A 275 20.69 2.59 9.59
C GLU A 275 20.47 1.13 9.15
N LEU A 276 20.67 0.81 7.87
CA LEU A 276 20.71 -0.56 7.38
C LEU A 276 22.14 -0.98 7.00
N SER A 277 22.62 -2.04 7.65
CA SER A 277 23.96 -2.59 7.41
C SER A 277 24.13 -3.19 6.01
N THR A 278 25.37 -3.25 5.51
CA THR A 278 25.66 -3.91 4.22
C THR A 278 25.40 -5.41 4.22
N ASP A 279 25.43 -6.07 5.39
CA ASP A 279 25.08 -7.50 5.52
C ASP A 279 23.56 -7.69 5.39
N ASP A 280 22.75 -6.85 6.05
CA ASP A 280 21.30 -6.86 5.87
C ASP A 280 20.92 -6.51 4.41
N LEU A 281 21.60 -5.54 3.80
CA LEU A 281 21.40 -5.21 2.38
C LEU A 281 21.77 -6.39 1.46
N PHE A 282 22.88 -7.08 1.73
CA PHE A 282 23.29 -8.27 0.98
C PHE A 282 22.23 -9.37 1.05
N ASP A 283 21.70 -9.62 2.26
CA ASP A 283 20.64 -10.61 2.47
C ASP A 283 19.34 -10.20 1.77
N LEU A 284 18.95 -8.92 1.84
CA LEU A 284 17.75 -8.39 1.16
C LEU A 284 17.86 -8.48 -0.38
N VAL A 285 19.01 -8.13 -0.96
CA VAL A 285 19.26 -8.28 -2.40
C VAL A 285 19.27 -9.76 -2.79
N SER A 286 19.85 -10.62 -1.95
CA SER A 286 19.84 -12.07 -2.15
C SER A 286 18.43 -12.65 -2.13
N PHE A 287 17.59 -12.19 -1.20
CA PHE A 287 16.17 -12.53 -1.15
C PHE A 287 15.47 -12.21 -2.48
N ALA A 288 15.62 -10.98 -2.98
CA ALA A 288 15.01 -10.58 -4.26
C ALA A 288 15.54 -11.38 -5.47
N MET A 289 16.84 -11.70 -5.49
CA MET A 289 17.45 -12.53 -6.56
C MET A 289 16.99 -14.00 -6.51
N LEU A 290 16.71 -14.52 -5.32
CA LEU A 290 16.36 -15.92 -5.10
C LEU A 290 14.85 -16.17 -5.12
N LEU A 291 14.00 -15.14 -5.16
CA LEU A 291 12.56 -15.32 -5.38
C LEU A 291 12.32 -16.02 -6.72
N ALA A 292 11.68 -17.19 -6.67
CA ALA A 292 11.44 -18.01 -7.86
C ALA A 292 10.52 -17.31 -8.87
N ALA A 293 10.63 -17.71 -10.14
CA ALA A 293 9.56 -17.41 -11.10
C ALA A 293 8.29 -18.18 -10.71
N PRO A 294 7.09 -17.62 -10.94
CA PRO A 294 5.84 -18.32 -10.67
C PRO A 294 5.71 -19.58 -11.54
N ARG A 295 5.05 -20.62 -11.02
CA ARG A 295 4.75 -21.82 -11.81
C ARG A 295 3.77 -21.48 -12.93
N VAL A 296 4.17 -21.79 -14.16
CA VAL A 296 3.31 -21.76 -15.34
C VAL A 296 2.77 -23.16 -15.61
N ASP A 297 1.53 -23.24 -16.08
CA ASP A 297 0.95 -24.50 -16.53
C ASP A 297 1.53 -24.88 -17.90
N THR A 298 2.05 -26.10 -18.00
CA THR A 298 2.58 -26.65 -19.25
C THR A 298 1.54 -27.49 -20.00
N GLU A 299 0.50 -27.97 -19.32
CA GLU A 299 -0.63 -28.65 -19.93
C GLU A 299 -1.82 -27.69 -20.02
N LEU A 300 -2.22 -27.37 -21.24
CA LEU A 300 -3.31 -26.45 -21.52
C LEU A 300 -4.59 -27.24 -21.80
N ASP A 301 -5.72 -26.78 -21.28
CA ASP A 301 -7.03 -27.27 -21.73
C ASP A 301 -7.41 -26.66 -23.09
N GLU A 302 -8.48 -27.16 -23.70
CA GLU A 302 -8.90 -26.71 -25.04
C GLU A 302 -9.17 -25.19 -25.12
N SER A 303 -9.58 -24.55 -24.02
CA SER A 303 -9.85 -23.10 -23.97
C SER A 303 -8.54 -22.32 -23.93
N ALA A 304 -7.61 -22.71 -23.07
CA ALA A 304 -6.27 -22.12 -23.00
C ALA A 304 -5.44 -22.36 -24.28
N GLU A 305 -5.63 -23.48 -24.97
CA GLU A 305 -5.00 -23.72 -26.28
C GLU A 305 -5.50 -22.72 -27.33
N ARG A 306 -6.83 -22.52 -27.44
CA ARG A 306 -7.40 -21.50 -28.33
C ARG A 306 -7.00 -20.08 -27.90
N GLY A 307 -6.90 -19.84 -26.60
CA GLY A 307 -6.42 -18.58 -26.04
C GLY A 307 -5.00 -18.24 -26.42
N ARG A 308 -4.10 -19.23 -26.41
CA ARG A 308 -2.73 -19.10 -26.90
C ARG A 308 -2.72 -18.78 -28.40
N ASP A 309 -3.54 -19.49 -29.19
CA ASP A 309 -3.66 -19.20 -30.62
C ASP A 309 -4.17 -17.77 -30.85
N HIS A 310 -5.13 -17.28 -30.05
CA HIS A 310 -5.55 -15.88 -30.08
C HIS A 310 -4.43 -14.93 -29.67
N PHE A 311 -3.65 -15.23 -28.63
CA PHE A 311 -2.50 -14.39 -28.23
C PHE A 311 -1.54 -14.15 -29.39
N ASP A 312 -1.25 -15.19 -30.18
CA ASP A 312 -0.41 -15.12 -31.37
C ASP A 312 -1.09 -14.38 -32.53
N GLU A 313 -2.34 -14.73 -32.84
CA GLU A 313 -3.10 -14.13 -33.95
C GLU A 313 -3.37 -12.63 -33.77
N LEU A 314 -3.54 -12.19 -32.53
CA LEU A 314 -3.74 -10.79 -32.17
C LEU A 314 -2.43 -9.97 -32.20
N GLY A 315 -1.26 -10.63 -32.27
CA GLY A 315 0.04 -9.96 -32.26
C GLY A 315 0.52 -9.54 -30.87
N CYS A 316 -0.03 -10.10 -29.78
CA CYS A 316 0.41 -9.77 -28.42
C CYS A 316 1.90 -10.11 -28.20
N GLY A 317 2.37 -11.19 -28.84
CA GLY A 317 3.75 -11.66 -28.75
C GLY A 317 4.82 -10.74 -29.35
N GLY A 318 4.42 -9.68 -30.08
CA GLY A 318 5.37 -8.69 -30.63
C GLY A 318 6.15 -7.96 -29.53
N CYS A 319 5.49 -7.57 -28.44
CA CYS A 319 6.13 -6.99 -27.26
C CYS A 319 6.21 -8.02 -26.10
N HIS A 320 5.17 -8.83 -25.93
CA HIS A 320 5.11 -9.87 -24.89
C HIS A 320 5.72 -11.20 -25.37
N ALA A 321 6.98 -11.14 -25.82
CA ALA A 321 7.70 -12.26 -26.37
C ALA A 321 7.65 -13.48 -25.42
N PRO A 322 7.13 -14.65 -25.85
CA PRO A 322 6.84 -15.76 -24.93
C PRO A 322 8.05 -16.24 -24.15
N ARG A 323 9.23 -16.25 -24.78
CA ARG A 323 10.47 -16.78 -24.18
C ARG A 323 11.69 -15.90 -24.42
N LEU A 324 12.53 -15.84 -23.40
CA LEU A 324 13.90 -15.30 -23.44
C LEU A 324 14.90 -16.42 -23.15
N GLU A 325 16.02 -16.47 -23.87
CA GLU A 325 17.08 -17.46 -23.64
C GLU A 325 17.99 -17.03 -22.49
N GLY A 326 17.95 -17.77 -21.38
CA GLY A 326 18.82 -17.54 -20.22
C GLY A 326 19.91 -18.60 -20.07
N PRO A 327 20.91 -18.39 -19.19
CA PRO A 327 21.94 -19.39 -18.89
C PRO A 327 21.40 -20.73 -18.38
N ARG A 328 20.17 -20.73 -17.86
CA ARG A 328 19.47 -21.90 -17.32
C ARG A 328 18.53 -22.56 -18.34
N GLY A 329 18.45 -22.01 -19.55
CA GLY A 329 17.53 -22.43 -20.61
C GLY A 329 16.45 -21.38 -20.91
N PRO A 330 15.48 -21.72 -21.78
CA PRO A 330 14.41 -20.81 -22.18
C PRO A 330 13.49 -20.45 -21.01
N LEU A 331 13.28 -19.17 -20.74
CA LEU A 331 12.45 -18.66 -19.66
C LEU A 331 11.10 -18.16 -20.20
N PRO A 332 9.95 -18.56 -19.64
CA PRO A 332 8.63 -18.12 -20.09
C PRO A 332 8.26 -16.72 -19.54
N VAL A 333 9.01 -15.70 -19.95
CA VAL A 333 8.89 -14.34 -19.38
C VAL A 333 7.66 -13.61 -19.93
N TYR A 334 7.26 -13.87 -21.19
CA TYR A 334 6.21 -13.12 -21.88
C TYR A 334 6.47 -11.61 -21.89
N SER A 335 7.70 -11.26 -22.21
CA SER A 335 8.23 -9.89 -22.23
C SER A 335 9.56 -9.93 -22.98
N ASP A 336 9.82 -8.90 -23.76
CA ASP A 336 11.11 -8.63 -24.39
C ASP A 336 12.03 -7.73 -23.55
N LEU A 337 11.53 -7.19 -22.43
CA LEU A 337 12.17 -6.21 -21.54
C LEU A 337 12.54 -4.88 -22.23
N LEU A 338 11.99 -4.60 -23.41
CA LEU A 338 12.19 -3.35 -24.14
C LEU A 338 11.14 -2.31 -23.73
N LEU A 339 11.45 -1.04 -24.02
CA LEU A 339 10.52 0.08 -23.94
C LEU A 339 9.61 0.09 -25.15
N HIS A 340 8.31 0.31 -24.91
CA HIS A 340 7.30 0.53 -25.93
C HIS A 340 6.44 1.75 -25.60
N ASP A 341 6.03 2.49 -26.63
CA ASP A 341 5.07 3.59 -26.49
C ASP A 341 3.66 3.03 -26.21
N MET A 342 3.15 3.27 -25.00
CA MET A 342 1.81 2.88 -24.56
C MET A 342 0.74 3.94 -24.88
N GLY A 343 1.10 4.99 -25.60
CA GLY A 343 0.22 6.05 -26.07
C GLY A 343 -0.09 7.13 -25.02
N PRO A 344 -0.80 8.20 -25.44
CA PRO A 344 -1.00 9.39 -24.62
C PRO A 344 -1.90 9.18 -23.38
N GLU A 345 -2.80 8.20 -23.41
CA GLU A 345 -3.73 7.92 -22.31
C GLU A 345 -3.05 7.21 -21.13
N LEU A 346 -2.01 6.43 -21.41
CA LEU A 346 -1.15 5.78 -20.41
C LEU A 346 0.15 6.56 -20.17
N ALA A 347 0.39 7.68 -20.87
CA ALA A 347 1.57 8.49 -20.64
C ALA A 347 1.55 9.14 -19.26
N ASP A 348 2.59 8.91 -18.47
CA ASP A 348 2.78 9.46 -17.13
C ASP A 348 3.53 10.81 -17.13
N GLY A 349 4.12 11.16 -18.27
CA GLY A 349 4.87 12.40 -18.47
C GLY A 349 6.28 12.40 -17.85
N LEU A 350 6.67 11.32 -17.17
CA LEU A 350 7.97 11.23 -16.50
C LEU A 350 9.04 10.75 -17.48
N VAL A 351 10.19 11.43 -17.47
CA VAL A 351 11.38 11.00 -18.19
C VAL A 351 12.30 10.27 -17.22
N GLN A 352 12.77 9.08 -17.60
CA GLN A 352 13.68 8.26 -16.77
C GLN A 352 14.76 7.60 -17.63
N GLY A 353 15.99 8.10 -17.53
CA GLY A 353 17.02 7.80 -18.52
C GLY A 353 16.57 8.27 -19.91
N ASP A 354 16.62 7.38 -20.90
CA ASP A 354 16.19 7.68 -22.26
C ASP A 354 14.68 7.46 -22.49
N ALA A 355 13.95 6.92 -21.50
CA ALA A 355 12.53 6.64 -21.64
C ALA A 355 11.69 7.92 -21.50
N THR A 356 10.82 8.17 -22.46
CA THR A 356 9.87 9.29 -22.45
C THR A 356 8.64 8.99 -21.57
N GLY A 357 7.75 9.96 -21.41
CA GLY A 357 6.55 9.83 -20.58
C GLY A 357 5.56 8.76 -21.02
N SER A 358 5.54 8.35 -22.29
CA SER A 358 4.63 7.30 -22.79
C SER A 358 5.27 5.93 -22.91
N GLU A 359 6.59 5.84 -22.74
CA GLU A 359 7.33 4.60 -22.87
C GLU A 359 7.42 3.84 -21.54
N PHE A 360 7.15 2.53 -21.60
CA PHE A 360 7.28 1.62 -20.47
C PHE A 360 7.92 0.32 -20.90
N ARG A 361 8.66 -0.30 -19.97
CA ARG A 361 9.17 -1.65 -20.15
C ARG A 361 8.01 -2.64 -20.18
N THR A 362 8.02 -3.60 -21.10
CA THR A 362 7.09 -4.75 -20.99
C THR A 362 7.31 -5.47 -19.66
N GLN A 363 6.27 -5.56 -18.83
CA GLN A 363 6.33 -6.32 -17.58
C GLN A 363 6.18 -7.82 -17.90
N PRO A 364 7.00 -8.71 -17.30
CA PRO A 364 6.80 -10.15 -17.40
C PRO A 364 5.36 -10.52 -17.05
N LEU A 365 4.71 -11.34 -17.90
CA LEU A 365 3.35 -11.83 -17.65
C LEU A 365 3.30 -13.11 -16.82
N TRP A 366 4.45 -13.67 -16.42
CA TRP A 366 4.45 -14.75 -15.46
C TRP A 366 3.82 -14.29 -14.13
N GLY A 367 2.96 -15.10 -13.53
CA GLY A 367 2.24 -14.74 -12.32
C GLY A 367 1.16 -13.67 -12.45
N LEU A 368 0.83 -13.21 -13.67
CA LEU A 368 -0.12 -12.13 -13.92
C LEU A 368 -1.44 -12.28 -13.17
N THR A 369 -1.92 -13.51 -12.98
CA THR A 369 -3.22 -13.80 -12.37
C THR A 369 -3.37 -13.24 -10.96
N ALA A 370 -2.31 -13.21 -10.15
CA ALA A 370 -2.41 -12.89 -8.72
C ALA A 370 -1.80 -11.54 -8.29
N VAL A 371 -1.11 -10.86 -9.21
CA VAL A 371 -0.34 -9.62 -8.93
C VAL A 371 -1.08 -8.34 -9.30
N GLY A 372 -2.40 -8.41 -9.53
CA GLY A 372 -3.20 -7.21 -9.75
C GLY A 372 -3.10 -6.22 -8.58
N PRO A 373 -3.46 -4.94 -8.78
CA PRO A 373 -4.00 -4.37 -10.00
C PRO A 373 -2.95 -4.17 -11.10
N TYR A 374 -3.43 -3.91 -12.31
CA TYR A 374 -2.67 -3.94 -13.56
C TYR A 374 -2.32 -2.55 -14.08
N LEU A 375 -1.44 -2.54 -15.09
CA LEU A 375 -0.78 -1.35 -15.64
C LEU A 375 0.20 -0.72 -14.64
N HIS A 376 0.79 0.39 -15.03
CA HIS A 376 1.90 0.97 -14.27
C HIS A 376 1.45 1.74 -13.02
N ASP A 377 0.17 2.07 -12.94
CA ASP A 377 -0.47 2.87 -11.89
C ASP A 377 -1.65 2.14 -11.24
N GLY A 378 -1.88 0.86 -11.57
CA GLY A 378 -2.93 0.05 -10.97
C GLY A 378 -4.35 0.40 -11.42
N ARG A 379 -4.55 1.27 -12.42
CA ARG A 379 -5.92 1.75 -12.75
C ARG A 379 -6.90 0.68 -13.25
N ALA A 380 -6.42 -0.53 -13.55
CA ALA A 380 -7.23 -1.65 -14.00
C ALA A 380 -7.14 -2.80 -12.99
N THR A 381 -8.25 -3.25 -12.42
CA THR A 381 -8.24 -4.42 -11.51
C THR A 381 -8.43 -5.76 -12.22
N THR A 382 -8.90 -5.74 -13.47
CA THR A 382 -9.08 -6.94 -14.28
C THR A 382 -8.12 -6.94 -15.47
N ILE A 383 -7.71 -8.14 -15.89
CA ILE A 383 -6.86 -8.33 -17.07
C ILE A 383 -7.58 -7.81 -18.32
N GLU A 384 -8.89 -8.02 -18.44
CA GLU A 384 -9.68 -7.52 -19.58
C GLU A 384 -9.65 -5.99 -19.66
N THR A 385 -9.86 -5.29 -18.54
CA THR A 385 -9.75 -3.83 -18.48
C THR A 385 -8.33 -3.37 -18.82
N ALA A 386 -7.30 -4.07 -18.32
CA ALA A 386 -5.92 -3.74 -18.62
C ALA A 386 -5.64 -3.84 -20.13
N ILE A 387 -6.07 -4.92 -20.80
CA ILE A 387 -5.93 -5.06 -22.26
C ILE A 387 -6.68 -3.94 -22.98
N ALA A 388 -7.91 -3.64 -22.58
CA ALA A 388 -8.73 -2.59 -23.20
C ALA A 388 -8.13 -1.18 -23.10
N LEU A 389 -7.25 -0.92 -22.13
CA LEU A 389 -6.58 0.36 -21.93
C LEU A 389 -5.24 0.50 -22.67
N HIS A 390 -4.75 -0.54 -23.34
CA HIS A 390 -3.50 -0.45 -24.11
C HIS A 390 -3.64 0.56 -25.25
N GLY A 391 -2.58 1.32 -25.53
CA GLY A 391 -2.54 2.30 -26.62
C GLY A 391 -1.18 2.30 -27.30
N GLY A 392 -0.93 3.29 -28.16
CA GLY A 392 0.34 3.43 -28.87
C GLY A 392 0.64 2.21 -29.74
N GLU A 393 1.81 1.60 -29.57
CA GLU A 393 2.25 0.42 -30.33
C GLU A 393 1.30 -0.78 -30.17
N ALA A 394 0.63 -0.89 -29.02
CA ALA A 394 -0.30 -1.99 -28.73
C ALA A 394 -1.75 -1.75 -29.22
N GLU A 395 -2.05 -0.60 -29.82
CA GLU A 395 -3.41 -0.21 -30.24
C GLU A 395 -4.04 -1.24 -31.19
N ARG A 396 -3.27 -1.77 -32.15
CA ARG A 396 -3.78 -2.78 -33.09
C ARG A 396 -4.19 -4.07 -32.38
N SER A 397 -3.36 -4.55 -31.46
CA SER A 397 -3.62 -5.78 -30.70
C SER A 397 -4.80 -5.60 -29.74
N ARG A 398 -4.92 -4.43 -29.10
CA ARG A 398 -6.11 -4.06 -28.31
C ARG A 398 -7.37 -4.11 -29.16
N ASP A 399 -7.40 -3.42 -30.30
CA ASP A 399 -8.60 -3.31 -31.12
C ASP A 399 -9.04 -4.69 -31.66
N ALA A 400 -8.08 -5.55 -31.99
CA ALA A 400 -8.33 -6.92 -32.38
C ALA A 400 -8.91 -7.76 -31.22
N PHE A 401 -8.41 -7.60 -30.00
CA PHE A 401 -8.99 -8.22 -28.80
C PHE A 401 -10.43 -7.75 -28.55
N LEU A 402 -10.69 -6.45 -28.65
CA LEU A 402 -12.03 -5.88 -28.48
C LEU A 402 -13.00 -6.34 -29.59
N ALA A 403 -12.49 -6.73 -30.76
CA ALA A 403 -13.29 -7.31 -31.84
C ALA A 403 -13.65 -8.79 -31.64
N LEU A 404 -12.98 -9.51 -30.71
CA LEU A 404 -13.36 -10.87 -30.35
C LEU A 404 -14.74 -10.89 -29.68
N ASP A 405 -15.47 -12.00 -29.90
CA ASP A 405 -16.68 -12.27 -29.14
C ASP A 405 -16.35 -12.70 -27.69
N THR A 406 -17.38 -12.81 -26.86
CA THR A 406 -17.21 -13.17 -25.44
C THR A 406 -16.48 -14.50 -25.24
N ALA A 407 -16.64 -15.47 -26.14
CA ALA A 407 -15.96 -16.76 -26.05
C ALA A 407 -14.47 -16.62 -26.37
N GLY A 408 -14.12 -15.90 -27.44
CA GLY A 408 -12.73 -15.65 -27.81
C GLY A 408 -11.96 -14.86 -26.75
N ARG A 409 -12.61 -13.86 -26.12
CA ARG A 409 -12.00 -13.15 -24.99
C ARG A 409 -11.79 -14.06 -23.79
N ALA A 410 -12.78 -14.89 -23.45
CA ALA A 410 -12.66 -15.85 -22.36
C ALA A 410 -11.54 -16.88 -22.61
N ASP A 411 -11.39 -17.35 -23.85
CA ASP A 411 -10.28 -18.24 -24.24
C ASP A 411 -8.92 -17.56 -24.01
N LEU A 412 -8.73 -16.30 -24.45
CA LEU A 412 -7.49 -15.55 -24.19
C LEU A 412 -7.22 -15.37 -22.69
N LEU A 413 -8.24 -15.01 -21.91
CA LEU A 413 -8.09 -14.87 -20.45
C LEU A 413 -7.75 -16.20 -19.78
N ALA A 414 -8.30 -17.32 -20.27
CA ALA A 414 -7.96 -18.66 -19.79
C ALA A 414 -6.48 -18.99 -20.06
N PHE A 415 -5.95 -18.61 -21.22
CA PHE A 415 -4.52 -18.72 -21.51
C PHE A 415 -3.66 -17.83 -20.61
N LEU A 416 -4.01 -16.56 -20.42
CA LEU A 416 -3.24 -15.67 -19.55
C LEU A 416 -3.22 -16.19 -18.10
N ALA A 417 -4.29 -16.82 -17.64
CA ALA A 417 -4.34 -17.47 -16.35
C ALA A 417 -3.37 -18.67 -16.23
N THR A 418 -2.93 -19.28 -17.34
CA THR A 418 -1.95 -20.38 -17.32
C THR A 418 -0.52 -19.89 -17.10
N LEU A 419 -0.28 -18.58 -17.15
CA LEU A 419 1.04 -17.98 -16.92
C LEU A 419 1.40 -17.87 -15.43
N GLY A 420 0.61 -18.46 -14.53
CA GLY A 420 0.92 -18.62 -13.11
C GLY A 420 0.13 -17.70 -12.18
N GLY A 421 0.20 -18.00 -10.88
CA GLY A 421 -0.51 -17.28 -9.82
C GLY A 421 -1.93 -17.76 -9.55
N ARG A 422 -2.43 -18.78 -10.27
CA ARG A 422 -3.80 -19.27 -10.06
C ARG A 422 -4.04 -19.86 -8.68
N GLU A 423 -3.04 -20.52 -8.10
CA GLU A 423 -3.13 -21.11 -6.76
C GLU A 423 -3.13 -20.03 -5.67
N GLU A 424 -2.50 -18.88 -5.94
CA GLU A 424 -2.36 -17.75 -5.04
C GLU A 424 -3.38 -16.62 -5.26
N LEU A 425 -4.33 -16.80 -6.19
CA LEU A 425 -5.36 -15.81 -6.47
C LEU A 425 -6.30 -15.66 -5.25
N SER A 426 -6.40 -14.44 -4.73
CA SER A 426 -7.38 -14.05 -3.71
C SER A 426 -8.01 -12.69 -4.01
N PRO A 427 -9.27 -12.45 -3.60
CA PRO A 427 -9.85 -11.11 -3.56
C PRO A 427 -9.11 -10.12 -2.64
N GLY A 428 -8.31 -10.61 -1.68
CA GLY A 428 -7.49 -9.80 -0.77
C GLY A 428 -6.13 -10.48 -0.53
N LEU A 429 -5.67 -10.54 0.72
CA LEU A 429 -4.45 -11.26 1.10
C LEU A 429 -4.71 -12.61 1.76
N LEU A 430 -5.92 -12.83 2.31
CA LEU A 430 -6.26 -14.13 2.86
C LEU A 430 -6.57 -15.12 1.75
N PRO A 431 -5.97 -16.32 1.72
CA PRO A 431 -6.45 -17.37 0.85
C PRO A 431 -7.88 -17.78 1.23
N ALA A 432 -8.64 -18.31 0.27
CA ALA A 432 -10.06 -18.62 0.45
C ALA A 432 -10.32 -19.66 1.57
N ASP A 433 -9.34 -20.48 1.91
CA ASP A 433 -9.38 -21.51 2.96
C ASP A 433 -8.64 -21.12 4.24
N ALA A 434 -8.28 -19.83 4.40
CA ALA A 434 -7.58 -19.34 5.58
C ALA A 434 -8.35 -19.67 6.88
N PRO A 435 -7.76 -20.41 7.83
CA PRO A 435 -8.47 -20.83 9.04
C PRO A 435 -8.94 -19.62 9.84
N VAL A 436 -10.14 -19.72 10.40
CA VAL A 436 -10.68 -18.73 11.34
C VAL A 436 -10.04 -18.96 12.71
N PRO A 437 -9.43 -17.94 13.33
CA PRO A 437 -8.91 -18.07 14.69
C PRO A 437 -10.01 -18.45 15.68
N SER A 438 -9.65 -19.24 16.69
CA SER A 438 -10.55 -19.72 17.73
C SER A 438 -10.95 -18.60 18.70
N VAL A 439 -11.95 -18.85 19.53
CA VAL A 439 -12.31 -17.96 20.64
C VAL A 439 -11.12 -17.73 21.56
N GLY A 440 -10.81 -16.47 21.83
CA GLY A 440 -9.65 -16.08 22.65
C GLY A 440 -8.31 -16.08 21.91
N GLU A 441 -8.30 -16.44 20.63
CA GLU A 441 -7.16 -16.15 19.73
C GLU A 441 -7.35 -14.77 19.09
N LEU A 442 -6.25 -14.09 18.80
CA LEU A 442 -6.28 -12.78 18.17
C LEU A 442 -6.91 -12.87 16.76
N GLY A 443 -7.84 -11.96 16.45
CA GLY A 443 -8.62 -12.02 15.21
C GLY A 443 -9.76 -13.05 15.22
N GLY A 444 -9.94 -13.77 16.33
CA GLY A 444 -11.05 -14.71 16.55
C GLY A 444 -12.27 -14.04 17.18
N PRO A 445 -13.40 -14.75 17.27
CA PRO A 445 -14.60 -14.20 17.88
C PRO A 445 -14.51 -14.10 19.41
N TYR A 446 -15.24 -13.15 20.02
CA TYR A 446 -15.23 -12.94 21.47
C TYR A 446 -15.88 -14.09 22.27
N ARG A 447 -16.68 -14.93 21.61
CA ARG A 447 -17.37 -16.08 22.19
C ARG A 447 -17.61 -17.17 21.16
N ALA A 448 -18.06 -18.34 21.63
CA ALA A 448 -18.52 -19.39 20.74
C ALA A 448 -19.71 -18.90 19.89
N LEU A 449 -19.62 -19.16 18.60
CA LEU A 449 -20.61 -18.78 17.58
C LEU A 449 -21.49 -19.98 17.23
N ASP A 450 -22.78 -19.73 17.05
CA ASP A 450 -23.66 -20.69 16.36
C ASP A 450 -23.35 -20.77 14.85
N ASP A 451 -24.01 -21.67 14.12
CA ASP A 451 -23.72 -21.90 12.71
C ASP A 451 -24.01 -20.66 11.84
N GLY A 452 -25.03 -19.86 12.19
CA GLY A 452 -25.38 -18.65 11.45
C GLY A 452 -24.42 -17.50 11.75
N GLU A 453 -24.04 -17.34 13.01
CA GLU A 453 -23.04 -16.37 13.45
C GLU A 453 -21.65 -16.67 12.85
N ARG A 454 -21.27 -17.96 12.79
CA ARG A 454 -20.00 -18.37 12.18
C ARG A 454 -19.96 -18.03 10.70
N ASP A 455 -21.01 -18.35 9.97
CA ASP A 455 -21.14 -18.04 8.54
C ASP A 455 -21.12 -16.51 8.28
N ALA A 456 -21.76 -15.72 9.14
CA ALA A 456 -21.66 -14.26 9.08
C ALA A 456 -20.24 -13.74 9.38
N PHE A 457 -19.57 -14.29 10.39
CA PHE A 457 -18.21 -13.94 10.77
C PHE A 457 -17.21 -14.26 9.65
N GLU A 458 -17.33 -15.43 9.03
CA GLU A 458 -16.48 -15.86 7.92
C GLU A 458 -16.66 -14.95 6.70
N ARG A 459 -17.89 -14.63 6.32
CA ARG A 459 -18.16 -13.68 5.24
C ARG A 459 -17.64 -12.27 5.54
N GLY A 460 -17.86 -11.78 6.76
CA GLY A 460 -17.42 -10.45 7.13
C GLY A 460 -15.90 -10.34 7.22
N ARG A 461 -15.22 -11.39 7.68
CA ARG A 461 -13.75 -11.48 7.63
C ARG A 461 -13.23 -11.47 6.19
N ALA A 462 -13.84 -12.23 5.29
CA ALA A 462 -13.47 -12.23 3.87
C ALA A 462 -13.71 -10.87 3.21
N LEU A 463 -14.82 -10.20 3.55
CA LEU A 463 -15.14 -8.87 3.07
C LEU A 463 -14.21 -7.79 3.63
N PHE A 464 -13.76 -7.92 4.88
CA PHE A 464 -12.81 -7.01 5.52
C PHE A 464 -11.44 -7.04 4.82
N ASP A 465 -11.04 -8.22 4.35
CA ASP A 465 -9.77 -8.47 3.63
C ASP A 465 -9.82 -8.06 2.14
N ARG A 466 -11.01 -8.13 1.54
CA ARG A 466 -11.26 -7.90 0.12
C ARG A 466 -10.84 -6.50 -0.32
N GLU A 467 -10.10 -6.43 -1.43
CA GLU A 467 -9.77 -5.19 -2.12
C GLU A 467 -10.86 -4.84 -3.14
N PHE A 468 -11.28 -3.58 -3.15
CA PHE A 468 -12.22 -2.99 -4.10
C PHE A 468 -11.46 -2.23 -5.20
N GLY A 469 -11.92 -2.34 -6.44
CA GLY A 469 -11.34 -1.65 -7.58
C GLY A 469 -11.93 -0.28 -7.90
N LEU A 470 -11.24 0.49 -8.75
CA LEU A 470 -11.75 1.79 -9.23
C LEU A 470 -13.06 1.63 -10.00
N GLU A 471 -13.21 0.57 -10.79
CA GLU A 471 -14.47 0.25 -11.47
C GLU A 471 -15.58 -0.26 -10.54
N GLU A 472 -15.27 -0.55 -9.28
CA GLU A 472 -16.25 -0.83 -8.23
C GLU A 472 -16.59 0.43 -7.42
N GLY A 473 -16.03 1.59 -7.79
CA GLY A 473 -16.30 2.90 -7.21
C GLY A 473 -15.46 3.22 -5.97
N VAL A 474 -14.35 2.51 -5.76
CA VAL A 474 -13.37 2.99 -4.77
C VAL A 474 -12.76 4.31 -5.27
N GLY A 475 -12.72 5.29 -4.38
CA GLY A 475 -11.97 6.51 -4.60
C GLY A 475 -12.66 7.59 -5.42
N ALA A 476 -13.92 7.95 -5.12
CA ALA A 476 -14.61 9.08 -5.72
C ALA A 476 -14.39 10.43 -4.96
N PRO A 477 -13.47 11.31 -5.41
CA PRO A 477 -12.30 11.05 -6.24
C PRO A 477 -11.06 10.63 -5.43
N ARG A 478 -11.16 10.45 -4.10
CA ARG A 478 -10.00 10.25 -3.21
C ARG A 478 -10.28 9.22 -2.11
N PHE A 479 -9.22 8.54 -1.67
CA PHE A 479 -9.32 7.47 -0.68
C PHE A 479 -7.99 7.26 0.05
N ASN A 480 -8.05 6.57 1.19
CA ASN A 480 -6.87 6.15 1.97
C ASN A 480 -6.60 4.65 1.84
N GLY A 481 -7.67 3.85 1.70
CA GLY A 481 -7.63 2.40 1.56
C GLY A 481 -8.54 1.90 0.44
N ASP A 482 -8.26 0.71 -0.05
CA ASP A 482 -9.08 -0.07 -0.98
C ASP A 482 -9.73 -1.30 -0.30
N SER A 483 -9.53 -1.45 1.00
CA SER A 483 -10.08 -2.49 1.87
C SER A 483 -10.04 -2.00 3.31
N CYS A 484 -10.79 -2.64 4.21
CA CYS A 484 -10.65 -2.33 5.64
C CYS A 484 -9.29 -2.80 6.17
N ARG A 485 -8.77 -3.93 5.65
CA ARG A 485 -7.43 -4.43 5.95
C ARG A 485 -6.32 -3.45 5.57
N ALA A 486 -6.48 -2.62 4.54
CA ALA A 486 -5.45 -1.67 4.10
C ALA A 486 -4.85 -0.83 5.25
N CYS A 487 -5.66 -0.56 6.28
CA CYS A 487 -5.23 0.14 7.48
C CYS A 487 -5.22 -0.76 8.73
N HIS A 488 -6.12 -1.75 8.86
CA HIS A 488 -6.31 -2.54 10.08
C HIS A 488 -5.78 -3.97 9.97
N PHE A 489 -4.47 -4.18 10.14
CA PHE A 489 -3.86 -5.47 9.81
C PHE A 489 -2.73 -5.97 10.72
N GLU A 490 -2.23 -5.16 11.67
CA GLU A 490 -1.12 -5.57 12.52
C GLU A 490 -1.56 -5.97 13.94
N PRO A 491 -1.19 -7.16 14.43
CA PRO A 491 -0.43 -8.23 13.75
C PRO A 491 -1.32 -9.18 12.92
N VAL A 492 -2.65 -9.04 13.00
CA VAL A 492 -3.62 -9.75 12.17
C VAL A 492 -4.73 -8.79 11.74
N ILE A 493 -5.55 -9.19 10.78
CA ILE A 493 -6.71 -8.42 10.31
C ILE A 493 -7.61 -7.99 11.48
N GLY A 494 -7.98 -6.71 11.49
CA GLY A 494 -8.66 -6.04 12.61
C GLY A 494 -7.69 -5.38 13.60
N GLY A 495 -6.38 -5.55 13.41
CA GLY A 495 -5.34 -4.94 14.21
C GLY A 495 -5.10 -3.45 13.90
N ALA A 496 -4.03 -2.90 14.48
CA ALA A 496 -3.62 -1.53 14.24
C ALA A 496 -2.90 -1.38 12.89
N GLY A 497 -2.69 -0.15 12.45
CA GLY A 497 -1.88 0.17 11.28
C GLY A 497 -0.53 0.79 11.64
N PRO A 498 0.53 0.56 10.85
CA PRO A 498 1.81 1.26 11.00
C PRO A 498 1.70 2.75 10.60
N ARG A 499 2.71 3.57 10.92
CA ARG A 499 2.72 5.02 10.60
C ARG A 499 2.44 5.35 9.14
N GLY A 500 2.91 4.50 8.22
CA GLY A 500 2.74 4.66 6.77
C GLY A 500 1.31 4.44 6.27
N VAL A 501 0.31 4.28 7.16
CA VAL A 501 -1.12 4.30 6.84
C VAL A 501 -1.91 5.24 7.74
N ASN A 502 -1.24 6.11 8.51
CA ASN A 502 -1.93 7.11 9.32
C ASN A 502 -2.73 8.05 8.40
N VAL A 503 -3.92 8.43 8.86
CA VAL A 503 -4.77 9.38 8.14
C VAL A 503 -4.22 10.77 8.38
N ILE A 504 -3.98 11.52 7.30
CA ILE A 504 -3.61 12.93 7.41
C ILE A 504 -4.90 13.73 7.52
N ARG A 505 -4.99 14.58 8.54
CA ARG A 505 -6.06 15.56 8.70
C ARG A 505 -5.55 16.96 8.41
N HIS A 506 -6.41 17.80 7.86
CA HIS A 506 -6.12 19.21 7.57
C HIS A 506 -7.28 20.14 7.98
N GLY A 507 -6.94 21.38 8.31
CA GLY A 507 -7.89 22.37 8.79
C GLY A 507 -7.44 23.80 8.55
N ILE A 508 -8.37 24.75 8.71
CA ILE A 508 -8.11 26.18 8.55
C ILE A 508 -8.33 26.85 9.91
N ARG A 509 -7.27 27.38 10.52
CA ARG A 509 -7.37 28.39 11.57
C ARG A 509 -7.44 29.77 10.96
N THR A 510 -8.52 30.48 11.27
CA THR A 510 -8.73 31.86 10.84
C THR A 510 -7.82 32.82 11.61
N ALA A 511 -7.74 34.07 11.14
CA ALA A 511 -6.97 35.11 11.81
C ALA A 511 -7.48 35.42 13.24
N ASP A 512 -8.76 35.13 13.51
CA ASP A 512 -9.39 35.31 14.82
C ASP A 512 -9.17 34.11 15.77
N GLY A 513 -8.54 33.04 15.27
CA GLY A 513 -8.23 31.82 16.03
C GLY A 513 -9.24 30.68 15.84
N ASP A 514 -10.41 30.98 15.27
CA ASP A 514 -11.49 30.01 15.04
C ASP A 514 -11.08 28.93 14.05
N PHE A 515 -11.50 27.69 14.30
CA PHE A 515 -11.37 26.57 13.38
C PHE A 515 -12.45 26.61 12.29
N ALA A 516 -12.05 26.31 11.05
CA ALA A 516 -12.94 26.14 9.92
C ALA A 516 -12.56 24.87 9.14
N VAL A 517 -13.59 24.09 8.80
CA VAL A 517 -13.46 22.87 8.01
C VAL A 517 -13.14 23.24 6.55
N PRO A 518 -12.11 22.64 5.93
CA PRO A 518 -11.85 22.80 4.50
C PRO A 518 -13.06 22.35 3.68
N GLY A 519 -13.25 22.93 2.48
CA GLY A 519 -14.40 22.60 1.62
C GLY A 519 -14.42 21.15 1.12
N VAL A 520 -13.29 20.45 1.24
CA VAL A 520 -13.13 19.02 0.90
C VAL A 520 -13.20 18.11 2.13
N GLY A 521 -13.61 18.63 3.29
CA GLY A 521 -13.56 17.92 4.58
C GLY A 521 -12.20 17.99 5.25
N THR A 522 -12.08 17.44 6.46
CA THR A 522 -10.84 17.47 7.25
C THR A 522 -9.90 16.31 6.95
N ILE A 523 -10.26 15.36 6.08
CA ILE A 523 -9.38 14.27 5.65
C ILE A 523 -8.59 14.73 4.43
N LEU A 524 -7.27 14.64 4.50
CA LEU A 524 -6.37 14.75 3.37
C LEU A 524 -6.00 13.34 2.94
N HIS A 525 -6.75 12.80 1.97
CA HIS A 525 -6.53 11.45 1.46
C HIS A 525 -5.14 11.26 0.86
N ARG A 526 -4.66 10.02 0.89
CA ARG A 526 -3.38 9.65 0.29
C ARG A 526 -3.46 9.44 -1.21
N VAL A 527 -4.53 8.80 -1.71
CA VAL A 527 -4.64 8.32 -3.09
C VAL A 527 -5.85 8.96 -3.77
N THR A 528 -5.85 8.97 -5.09
CA THR A 528 -6.89 9.57 -5.93
C THR A 528 -7.13 8.74 -7.18
N ALA A 529 -8.39 8.56 -7.56
CA ALA A 529 -8.75 7.94 -8.84
C ALA A 529 -8.42 8.85 -10.03
N LEU A 530 -8.21 10.16 -9.79
CA LEU A 530 -7.92 11.14 -10.82
C LEU A 530 -6.48 11.02 -11.34
N GLN A 531 -6.37 10.78 -12.63
CA GLN A 531 -5.08 10.69 -13.31
C GLN A 531 -4.38 12.05 -13.36
N LYS A 532 -3.06 12.07 -13.08
CA LYS A 532 -2.19 13.26 -13.13
C LYS A 532 -2.60 14.39 -12.17
N VAL A 533 -3.51 14.13 -11.23
CA VAL A 533 -3.96 15.08 -10.21
C VAL A 533 -3.52 14.54 -8.85
N PRO A 534 -2.55 15.15 -8.16
CA PRO A 534 -2.20 14.72 -6.81
C PRO A 534 -3.30 15.12 -5.82
N VAL A 535 -3.33 14.43 -4.69
CA VAL A 535 -4.03 14.97 -3.52
C VAL A 535 -3.18 16.10 -2.93
N LYS A 536 -3.78 17.29 -2.80
CA LYS A 536 -3.16 18.47 -2.18
C LYS A 536 -4.09 19.03 -1.11
N PRO A 537 -3.53 19.61 -0.03
CA PRO A 537 -4.34 20.36 0.92
C PRO A 537 -4.98 21.56 0.22
N GLN A 538 -6.12 22.00 0.76
CA GLN A 538 -6.72 23.25 0.30
C GLN A 538 -5.74 24.40 0.60
N SER A 539 -5.62 25.39 -0.29
CA SER A 539 -4.61 26.45 -0.18
C SER A 539 -4.68 27.29 1.10
N GLN A 540 -5.80 27.27 1.82
CA GLN A 540 -5.98 27.97 3.10
C GLN A 540 -5.70 27.09 4.31
N ALA A 541 -5.54 25.77 4.13
CA ALA A 541 -5.27 24.85 5.22
C ALA A 541 -3.90 25.17 5.83
N ASN A 542 -3.87 25.30 7.15
CA ASN A 542 -2.70 25.72 7.92
C ASN A 542 -2.57 24.96 9.25
N VAL A 543 -3.41 23.96 9.48
CA VAL A 543 -3.32 23.00 10.58
C VAL A 543 -3.33 21.61 9.99
N PHE A 544 -2.43 20.76 10.46
CA PHE A 544 -2.28 19.37 10.04
C PHE A 544 -2.11 18.49 11.28
N GLU A 545 -2.69 17.30 11.24
CA GLU A 545 -2.68 16.32 12.32
C GLU A 545 -2.64 14.93 11.70
N LEU A 546 -1.83 14.02 12.24
CA LEU A 546 -1.89 12.60 11.87
C LEU A 546 -2.85 11.88 12.80
N ARG A 547 -3.58 10.90 12.27
CA ARG A 547 -4.38 9.97 13.06
C ARG A 547 -3.92 8.55 12.84
N GLN A 548 -3.39 7.94 13.91
CA GLN A 548 -2.99 6.55 13.98
C GLN A 548 -4.20 5.65 13.73
N THR A 549 -4.01 4.54 13.02
CA THR A 549 -5.09 3.57 12.78
C THR A 549 -5.23 2.62 13.98
N PRO A 550 -6.27 2.76 14.83
CA PRO A 550 -6.38 1.95 16.05
C PRO A 550 -6.77 0.50 15.72
N PRO A 551 -6.51 -0.45 16.64
CA PRO A 551 -7.06 -1.79 16.53
C PRO A 551 -8.60 -1.77 16.73
N LEU A 552 -9.30 -2.68 16.06
CA LEU A 552 -10.75 -2.83 16.08
C LEU A 552 -11.23 -3.99 16.98
N PHE A 553 -10.31 -4.63 17.70
CA PHE A 553 -10.61 -5.75 18.60
C PHE A 553 -11.58 -5.32 19.71
N GLY A 554 -12.66 -6.08 19.90
CA GLY A 554 -13.61 -5.89 20.99
C GLY A 554 -14.61 -4.74 20.82
N LEU A 555 -14.74 -4.13 19.64
CA LEU A 555 -15.68 -3.01 19.44
C LEU A 555 -17.15 -3.38 19.70
N GLY A 556 -17.56 -4.63 19.47
CA GLY A 556 -18.89 -5.10 19.88
C GLY A 556 -19.13 -5.05 21.39
N LEU A 557 -18.09 -5.20 22.22
CA LEU A 557 -18.19 -5.03 23.67
C LEU A 557 -18.37 -3.55 24.04
N VAL A 558 -17.73 -2.64 23.30
CA VAL A 558 -17.87 -1.19 23.47
C VAL A 558 -19.26 -0.70 23.07
N GLU A 559 -19.82 -1.23 21.97
CA GLU A 559 -21.21 -0.99 21.57
C GLU A 559 -22.18 -1.42 22.69
N GLY A 560 -21.87 -2.54 23.36
CA GLY A 560 -22.67 -3.08 24.46
C GLY A 560 -22.58 -2.33 25.80
N ILE A 561 -21.78 -1.27 25.94
CA ILE A 561 -21.70 -0.46 27.17
C ILE A 561 -22.93 0.46 27.26
N ASP A 562 -23.62 0.49 28.39
CA ASP A 562 -24.76 1.39 28.58
C ASP A 562 -24.30 2.85 28.57
N GLU A 563 -25.05 3.75 27.92
CA GLU A 563 -24.74 5.19 27.92
C GLU A 563 -24.61 5.76 29.34
N SER A 564 -25.44 5.27 30.27
CA SER A 564 -25.39 5.69 31.68
C SER A 564 -24.08 5.33 32.38
N ALA A 565 -23.38 4.28 31.93
CA ALA A 565 -22.09 3.90 32.48
C ALA A 565 -21.00 4.92 32.11
N ILE A 566 -21.01 5.41 30.87
CA ILE A 566 -20.10 6.46 30.40
C ILE A 566 -20.41 7.76 31.16
N LEU A 567 -21.69 8.16 31.18
CA LEU A 567 -22.14 9.40 31.82
C LEU A 567 -21.88 9.44 33.33
N ALA A 568 -21.86 8.28 34.00
CA ALA A 568 -21.61 8.20 35.45
C ALA A 568 -20.18 8.56 35.85
N ASN A 569 -19.23 8.53 34.92
CA ASN A 569 -17.82 8.86 35.16
C ASN A 569 -17.44 10.27 34.69
N ALA A 570 -18.39 11.02 34.11
CA ALA A 570 -18.12 12.37 33.62
C ALA A 570 -17.99 13.38 34.78
N ASP A 571 -16.93 14.18 34.75
CA ASP A 571 -16.70 15.29 35.68
C ASP A 571 -16.19 16.54 34.92
N PRO A 572 -17.00 17.13 34.03
CA PRO A 572 -16.56 18.26 33.20
C PRO A 572 -16.19 19.53 33.97
N ASP A 573 -16.56 19.63 35.25
CA ASP A 573 -16.34 20.80 36.10
C ASP A 573 -15.22 20.57 37.15
N ASP A 574 -14.50 19.43 37.11
CA ASP A 574 -13.49 19.01 38.09
C ASP A 574 -14.02 19.18 39.53
N ALA A 575 -15.17 18.57 39.81
CA ALA A 575 -15.91 18.78 41.05
C ALA A 575 -15.17 18.20 42.28
N ASP A 576 -14.31 17.21 42.09
CA ASP A 576 -13.49 16.63 43.15
C ASP A 576 -12.09 17.28 43.31
N GLY A 577 -11.68 18.11 42.35
CA GLY A 577 -10.47 18.92 42.39
C GLY A 577 -9.20 18.11 42.19
N ASP A 578 -9.27 16.96 41.52
CA ASP A 578 -8.12 16.14 41.15
C ASP A 578 -7.41 16.63 39.87
N GLY A 579 -8.02 17.60 39.17
CA GLY A 579 -7.47 18.23 37.97
C GLY A 579 -7.83 17.53 36.66
N ILE A 580 -8.72 16.53 36.70
CA ILE A 580 -9.22 15.79 35.55
C ILE A 580 -10.65 16.27 35.26
N SER A 581 -10.97 16.50 33.99
CA SER A 581 -12.24 17.12 33.57
C SER A 581 -12.95 16.33 32.46
N GLY A 582 -12.90 15.00 32.58
CA GLY A 582 -13.44 14.08 31.58
C GLY A 582 -14.91 14.35 31.25
N ARG A 583 -15.23 14.46 29.96
CA ARG A 583 -16.59 14.79 29.51
C ARG A 583 -17.10 13.94 28.35
N PRO A 584 -18.41 13.71 28.24
CA PRO A 584 -18.99 12.98 27.11
C PRO A 584 -18.90 13.79 25.81
N SER A 585 -18.84 13.06 24.68
CA SER A 585 -18.99 13.62 23.34
C SER A 585 -20.39 13.38 22.79
N TYR A 586 -20.91 14.32 22.01
CA TYR A 586 -22.19 14.19 21.32
C TYR A 586 -22.05 14.49 19.83
N THR A 587 -22.85 13.80 19.02
CA THR A 587 -23.05 14.17 17.61
C THR A 587 -23.88 15.44 17.49
N ASP A 588 -23.91 16.06 16.30
CA ASP A 588 -24.77 17.22 16.01
C ASP A 588 -26.27 16.93 16.26
N GLY A 589 -26.67 15.66 16.15
CA GLY A 589 -28.02 15.18 16.47
C GLY A 589 -28.29 14.97 17.96
N GLY A 590 -27.31 15.21 18.83
CA GLY A 590 -27.40 15.07 20.28
C GLY A 590 -27.32 13.63 20.80
N ARG A 591 -26.82 12.68 19.99
CA ARG A 591 -26.59 11.29 20.42
C ARG A 591 -25.23 11.17 21.09
N LEU A 592 -25.13 10.41 22.17
CA LEU A 592 -23.85 10.13 22.81
C LEU A 592 -22.95 9.40 21.83
N ALA A 593 -21.70 9.87 21.69
CA ALA A 593 -20.72 9.29 20.80
C ALA A 593 -19.54 8.67 21.54
N ARG A 594 -19.00 7.58 20.98
CA ARG A 594 -18.05 6.68 21.68
C ARG A 594 -17.00 6.03 20.78
N PHE A 595 -17.15 6.11 19.46
CA PHE A 595 -16.19 5.54 18.50
C PHE A 595 -15.35 6.64 17.83
N GLY A 596 -14.16 6.25 17.37
CA GLY A 596 -13.14 7.17 16.84
C GLY A 596 -12.27 7.78 17.94
N TRP A 597 -11.20 8.46 17.52
CA TRP A 597 -10.22 9.11 18.41
C TRP A 597 -10.82 10.27 19.21
N LYS A 598 -11.82 10.97 18.65
CA LYS A 598 -12.49 12.11 19.29
C LYS A 598 -13.93 11.79 19.69
N ALA A 599 -14.24 10.49 19.84
CA ALA A 599 -15.58 10.02 20.19
C ALA A 599 -16.65 10.68 19.30
N GLN A 600 -16.44 10.71 17.98
CA GLN A 600 -17.30 11.46 17.05
C GLN A 600 -18.42 10.62 16.42
N VAL A 601 -18.35 9.29 16.56
CA VAL A 601 -19.34 8.37 15.97
C VAL A 601 -20.14 7.63 17.07
N PRO A 602 -21.49 7.54 16.96
CA PRO A 602 -22.34 7.10 18.07
C PRO A 602 -22.60 5.59 18.17
N SER A 603 -22.47 4.85 17.07
CA SER A 603 -22.71 3.40 17.04
C SER A 603 -21.79 2.71 16.05
N LEU A 604 -21.54 1.41 16.26
CA LEU A 604 -20.65 0.61 15.42
C LEU A 604 -21.09 0.53 13.95
N GLU A 605 -22.40 0.46 13.66
CA GLU A 605 -22.89 0.51 12.27
C GLU A 605 -22.54 1.84 11.59
N GLU A 606 -22.70 2.95 12.31
CA GLU A 606 -22.31 4.27 11.77
C GLU A 606 -20.80 4.43 11.63
N PHE A 607 -20.01 3.75 12.46
CA PHE A 607 -18.56 3.72 12.32
C PHE A 607 -18.13 3.00 11.04
N VAL A 608 -18.78 1.87 10.71
CA VAL A 608 -18.57 1.18 9.42
C VAL A 608 -18.98 2.05 8.25
N ARG A 609 -20.14 2.71 8.32
CA ARG A 609 -20.65 3.60 7.27
C ARG A 609 -19.76 4.82 7.05
N ASP A 610 -19.31 5.45 8.13
CA ASP A 610 -18.35 6.56 8.09
C ASP A 610 -17.05 6.11 7.41
N ALA A 611 -16.48 4.97 7.83
CA ALA A 611 -15.23 4.46 7.25
C ALA A 611 -15.34 4.13 5.76
N ILE A 612 -16.42 3.47 5.30
CA ILE A 612 -16.61 3.16 3.88
C ILE A 612 -16.63 4.43 3.03
N THR A 613 -17.35 5.47 3.46
CA THR A 613 -17.42 6.72 2.71
C THR A 613 -16.15 7.56 2.87
N ALA A 614 -15.64 7.72 4.08
CA ALA A 614 -14.54 8.63 4.38
C ALA A 614 -13.18 8.08 3.96
N GLU A 615 -12.98 6.76 4.02
CA GLU A 615 -11.67 6.12 3.80
C GLU A 615 -11.58 5.37 2.47
N LEU A 616 -12.68 4.79 1.97
CA LEU A 616 -12.74 4.11 0.66
C LEU A 616 -13.37 4.98 -0.43
N GLY A 617 -14.14 6.01 -0.07
CA GLY A 617 -14.78 6.91 -1.02
C GLY A 617 -16.00 6.31 -1.72
N MET A 618 -16.67 5.32 -1.12
CA MET A 618 -17.83 4.62 -1.72
C MET A 618 -19.16 5.06 -1.10
N THR A 619 -20.24 5.02 -1.89
CA THR A 619 -21.59 5.36 -1.45
C THR A 619 -22.41 4.13 -1.04
N MET A 620 -23.52 4.39 -0.35
CA MET A 620 -24.40 3.37 0.20
C MET A 620 -25.85 3.87 0.32
N PRO A 621 -26.85 2.97 0.40
CA PRO A 621 -28.23 3.34 0.59
C PRO A 621 -28.49 4.16 1.86
N TYR A 622 -29.51 5.02 1.76
CA TYR A 622 -30.11 5.70 2.91
C TYR A 622 -30.78 4.69 3.84
N GLN A 623 -30.58 4.86 5.15
CA GLN A 623 -31.26 4.11 6.20
C GLN A 623 -31.79 5.09 7.25
N ASP A 624 -33.07 4.91 7.63
CA ASP A 624 -33.72 5.78 8.62
C ASP A 624 -33.05 5.64 9.99
N GLY A 625 -32.80 6.78 10.65
CA GLY A 625 -32.13 6.84 11.94
C GLY A 625 -30.59 6.84 11.90
N LEU A 626 -29.97 6.60 10.74
CA LEU A 626 -28.51 6.72 10.56
C LEU A 626 -28.14 8.04 9.89
N THR A 627 -27.02 8.62 10.32
CA THR A 627 -26.52 9.95 9.95
C THR A 627 -25.23 9.92 9.13
N PHE A 628 -24.54 8.77 9.09
CA PHE A 628 -23.32 8.57 8.32
C PHE A 628 -23.54 7.76 7.03
N GLY A 629 -22.62 7.93 6.08
CA GLY A 629 -22.63 7.30 4.75
C GLY A 629 -23.07 8.26 3.64
N ALA A 630 -22.26 8.38 2.59
CA ALA A 630 -22.63 9.12 1.38
C ALA A 630 -23.68 8.35 0.57
N LEU A 631 -24.64 9.09 -0.01
CA LEU A 631 -25.68 8.52 -0.87
C LEU A 631 -25.34 8.66 -2.36
N HIS A 632 -24.47 9.60 -2.67
CA HIS A 632 -24.10 10.02 -4.02
C HIS A 632 -22.68 10.55 -4.01
N ASP A 633 -21.96 10.29 -5.09
CA ASP A 633 -20.70 10.96 -5.37
C ASP A 633 -20.69 11.60 -6.77
N THR A 634 -19.52 11.74 -7.37
CA THR A 634 -19.33 12.42 -8.66
C THR A 634 -18.50 11.60 -9.65
N ASP A 635 -18.28 10.32 -9.37
CA ASP A 635 -17.58 9.44 -10.29
C ASP A 635 -18.53 8.90 -11.38
N ASP A 636 -18.02 8.01 -12.23
CA ASP A 636 -18.76 7.40 -13.34
C ASP A 636 -19.32 6.00 -12.99
N VAL A 637 -19.19 5.57 -11.73
CA VAL A 637 -19.74 4.33 -11.18
C VAL A 637 -21.16 4.59 -10.66
N ALA A 638 -21.99 3.56 -10.61
CA ALA A 638 -23.41 3.71 -10.34
C ALA A 638 -23.72 3.64 -8.84
N ASP A 639 -24.15 4.76 -8.26
CA ASP A 639 -24.63 4.79 -6.88
C ASP A 639 -25.85 3.84 -6.65
N PRO A 640 -25.91 3.12 -5.52
CA PRO A 640 -24.84 2.95 -4.55
C PRO A 640 -23.87 1.83 -4.93
N GLU A 641 -22.57 2.03 -4.69
CA GLU A 641 -21.53 1.01 -4.90
C GLU A 641 -21.66 -0.13 -3.88
N VAL A 642 -22.06 0.19 -2.64
CA VAL A 642 -22.14 -0.77 -1.53
C VAL A 642 -23.57 -0.96 -1.04
N GLY A 643 -24.03 -2.22 -1.00
CA GLY A 643 -25.35 -2.59 -0.47
C GLY A 643 -25.45 -2.58 1.07
N ILE A 644 -26.68 -2.52 1.60
CA ILE A 644 -26.94 -2.61 3.05
C ILE A 644 -26.46 -3.95 3.63
N ASP A 645 -26.55 -5.02 2.85
CA ASP A 645 -26.08 -6.35 3.23
C ASP A 645 -24.57 -6.38 3.48
N VAL A 646 -23.79 -5.67 2.66
CA VAL A 646 -22.34 -5.54 2.83
C VAL A 646 -22.01 -4.81 4.13
N VAL A 647 -22.68 -3.68 4.41
CA VAL A 647 -22.54 -2.93 5.67
C VAL A 647 -22.91 -3.81 6.86
N SER A 648 -24.06 -4.50 6.81
CA SER A 648 -24.53 -5.36 7.89
C SER A 648 -23.57 -6.51 8.18
N VAL A 649 -23.06 -7.18 7.16
CA VAL A 649 -22.09 -8.28 7.32
C VAL A 649 -20.79 -7.78 7.95
N MET A 650 -20.31 -6.60 7.56
CA MET A 650 -19.12 -5.97 8.14
C MET A 650 -19.35 -5.59 9.61
N THR A 651 -20.49 -4.97 9.92
CA THR A 651 -20.86 -4.61 11.30
C THR A 651 -20.94 -5.84 12.18
N THR A 652 -21.61 -6.92 11.74
CA THR A 652 -21.68 -8.18 12.50
C THR A 652 -20.31 -8.80 12.73
N TYR A 653 -19.39 -8.72 11.77
CA TYR A 653 -18.02 -9.19 11.99
C TYR A 653 -17.32 -8.41 13.12
N LEU A 654 -17.40 -7.08 13.13
CA LEU A 654 -16.81 -6.25 14.19
C LEU A 654 -17.53 -6.39 15.54
N GLU A 655 -18.84 -6.64 15.54
CA GLU A 655 -19.60 -6.96 16.76
C GLU A 655 -19.13 -8.26 17.40
N LEU A 656 -18.77 -9.25 16.58
CA LEU A 656 -18.33 -10.56 17.01
C LEU A 656 -16.81 -10.66 17.24
N LEU A 657 -16.02 -9.71 16.74
CA LEU A 657 -14.56 -9.70 16.87
C LEU A 657 -14.11 -9.55 18.34
N GLY A 658 -13.32 -10.51 18.81
CA GLY A 658 -12.81 -10.55 20.18
C GLY A 658 -11.90 -9.39 20.54
N PRO A 659 -11.84 -8.98 21.83
CA PRO A 659 -10.71 -8.18 22.32
C PRO A 659 -9.42 -8.98 22.16
N ALA A 660 -8.28 -8.30 22.12
CA ALA A 660 -6.99 -8.97 22.12
C ALA A 660 -6.83 -9.81 23.41
N PRO A 661 -6.27 -11.03 23.34
CA PRO A 661 -6.04 -11.82 24.53
C PRO A 661 -4.92 -11.23 25.37
N GLU A 662 -5.05 -11.31 26.70
CA GLU A 662 -4.00 -10.98 27.66
C GLU A 662 -2.70 -11.76 27.35
N ALA A 663 -1.55 -11.15 27.65
CA ALA A 663 -0.28 -11.83 27.45
C ALA A 663 -0.10 -12.99 28.43
N SER A 664 0.49 -14.09 27.95
CA SER A 664 0.86 -15.23 28.79
C SER A 664 2.36 -15.26 29.06
N GLY A 665 2.76 -15.85 30.20
CA GLY A 665 4.18 -16.08 30.52
C GLY A 665 4.92 -14.93 31.18
N LEU A 666 4.24 -13.82 31.49
CA LEU A 666 4.78 -12.72 32.30
C LEU A 666 4.81 -13.09 33.80
N ASP A 667 5.74 -12.48 34.56
CA ASP A 667 5.83 -12.69 36.00
C ASP A 667 4.65 -12.02 36.73
N ALA A 668 3.81 -12.82 37.39
CA ALA A 668 2.60 -12.34 38.02
C ALA A 668 2.86 -11.33 39.16
N ALA A 669 4.00 -11.40 39.84
CA ALA A 669 4.33 -10.44 40.89
C ALA A 669 4.74 -9.09 40.29
N THR A 670 5.47 -9.09 39.17
CA THR A 670 5.77 -7.88 38.40
C THR A 670 4.51 -7.25 37.82
N VAL A 671 3.60 -8.05 37.23
CA VAL A 671 2.33 -7.54 36.69
C VAL A 671 1.49 -6.89 37.80
N ALA A 672 1.32 -7.56 38.95
CA ALA A 672 0.58 -7.01 40.08
C ALA A 672 1.24 -5.76 40.68
N LEU A 673 2.57 -5.68 40.68
CA LEU A 673 3.29 -4.46 41.07
C LEU A 673 3.01 -3.34 40.06
N GLY A 674 3.06 -3.63 38.76
CA GLY A 674 2.77 -2.67 37.70
C GLY A 674 1.35 -2.11 37.77
N GLU A 675 0.35 -2.96 37.98
CA GLU A 675 -1.04 -2.53 38.17
C GLU A 675 -1.19 -1.63 39.42
N ALA A 676 -0.51 -1.98 40.51
CA ALA A 676 -0.48 -1.13 41.70
C ALA A 676 0.18 0.23 41.44
N GLN A 677 1.25 0.27 40.63
CA GLN A 677 1.87 1.53 40.22
C GLN A 677 0.95 2.34 39.30
N PHE A 678 0.25 1.69 38.37
CA PHE A 678 -0.71 2.31 37.46
C PHE A 678 -1.79 3.08 38.24
N ALA A 679 -2.36 2.46 39.27
CA ALA A 679 -3.30 3.14 40.17
C ALA A 679 -2.62 4.20 41.06
N ALA A 680 -1.41 3.94 41.56
CA ALA A 680 -0.70 4.88 42.45
C ALA A 680 -0.29 6.19 41.76
N VAL A 681 0.02 6.15 40.46
CA VAL A 681 0.30 7.36 39.66
C VAL A 681 -0.98 8.02 39.12
N GLY A 682 -2.14 7.40 39.31
CA GLY A 682 -3.45 7.94 38.92
C GLY A 682 -3.86 7.68 37.47
N CYS A 683 -3.21 6.75 36.75
CA CYS A 683 -3.63 6.41 35.38
C CYS A 683 -5.07 5.86 35.34
N ASP A 684 -5.49 5.18 36.41
CA ASP A 684 -6.82 4.59 36.57
C ASP A 684 -7.96 5.61 36.72
N LYS A 685 -7.66 6.91 36.75
CA LYS A 685 -8.66 7.98 36.80
C LYS A 685 -9.38 8.20 35.48
N CYS A 686 -8.66 8.10 34.35
CA CYS A 686 -9.25 8.13 33.01
C CYS A 686 -9.29 6.71 32.39
N HIS A 687 -8.28 5.88 32.66
CA HIS A 687 -8.21 4.51 32.18
C HIS A 687 -8.85 3.52 33.15
N LEU A 688 -10.17 3.68 33.37
CA LEU A 688 -10.94 2.87 34.30
C LEU A 688 -10.86 1.37 33.96
N PRO A 689 -10.48 0.48 34.89
CA PRO A 689 -10.25 -0.93 34.59
C PRO A 689 -11.42 -1.63 33.91
N SER A 690 -12.67 -1.26 34.25
CA SER A 690 -13.84 -1.80 33.56
C SER A 690 -15.05 -0.87 33.59
N LEU A 691 -15.90 -0.98 32.57
CA LEU A 691 -17.23 -0.37 32.54
C LEU A 691 -18.33 -1.45 32.53
N PRO A 692 -19.51 -1.18 33.11
CA PRO A 692 -20.67 -2.06 32.95
C PRO A 692 -21.10 -2.18 31.47
N GLY A 693 -21.14 -3.41 30.95
CA GLY A 693 -21.71 -3.74 29.65
C GLY A 693 -22.89 -4.69 29.75
N LYS A 694 -23.60 -4.83 28.63
CA LYS A 694 -24.82 -5.65 28.47
C LYS A 694 -24.66 -7.10 28.97
N ASP A 695 -23.51 -7.72 28.70
CA ASP A 695 -23.24 -9.12 29.03
C ASP A 695 -22.30 -9.29 30.23
N GLY A 696 -21.94 -8.19 30.92
CA GLY A 696 -21.04 -8.17 32.06
C GLY A 696 -20.06 -6.99 32.02
N PRO A 697 -19.15 -6.88 33.01
CA PRO A 697 -18.09 -5.88 33.00
C PRO A 697 -17.20 -6.02 31.75
N VAL A 698 -16.90 -4.90 31.12
CA VAL A 698 -16.02 -4.80 29.94
C VAL A 698 -14.67 -4.25 30.42
N PRO A 699 -13.58 -5.05 30.45
CA PRO A 699 -12.30 -4.65 31.04
C PRO A 699 -11.43 -3.87 30.04
N LEU A 700 -11.91 -2.70 29.61
CA LEU A 700 -11.28 -1.91 28.55
C LEU A 700 -10.18 -0.95 29.00
N TYR A 701 -10.03 -0.68 30.30
CA TYR A 701 -9.11 0.35 30.80
C TYR A 701 -9.35 1.72 30.14
N SER A 702 -10.61 2.17 30.14
CA SER A 702 -11.06 3.41 29.53
C SER A 702 -12.45 3.78 30.05
N ASP A 703 -12.67 5.07 30.28
CA ASP A 703 -13.97 5.66 30.60
C ASP A 703 -14.78 6.09 29.37
N LEU A 704 -14.17 6.03 28.17
CA LEU A 704 -14.70 6.50 26.89
C LEU A 704 -15.05 8.00 26.84
N LEU A 705 -14.53 8.79 27.78
CA LEU A 705 -14.72 10.23 27.84
C LEU A 705 -13.62 10.96 27.06
N LEU A 706 -13.89 12.21 26.71
CA LEU A 706 -12.92 13.15 26.15
C LEU A 706 -12.10 13.76 27.28
N HIS A 707 -10.78 13.80 27.08
CA HIS A 707 -9.81 14.45 27.97
C HIS A 707 -8.83 15.31 27.18
N GLU A 708 -8.42 16.44 27.73
CA GLU A 708 -7.31 17.23 27.21
C GLU A 708 -5.96 16.60 27.60
N THR A 709 -5.38 15.82 26.69
CA THR A 709 -4.11 15.10 26.93
C THR A 709 -2.91 15.68 26.18
N LEU A 710 -3.11 16.76 25.41
CA LEU A 710 -2.07 17.45 24.65
C LEU A 710 -1.63 18.76 25.32
N PRO A 711 -0.39 19.24 25.06
CA PRO A 711 0.08 20.52 25.59
C PRO A 711 -0.78 21.71 25.16
N GLU A 712 -0.81 22.75 25.99
CA GLU A 712 -1.52 24.00 25.65
C GLU A 712 -0.92 24.63 24.38
N GLY A 713 -1.79 25.18 23.52
CA GLY A 713 -1.38 25.87 22.30
C GLY A 713 -1.04 24.96 21.12
N VAL A 714 -1.05 23.63 21.28
CA VAL A 714 -0.86 22.70 20.16
C VAL A 714 -2.01 22.87 19.15
N PRO A 715 -1.69 23.09 17.85
CA PRO A 715 -2.71 23.11 16.80
C PRO A 715 -3.26 21.69 16.59
N GLY A 716 -4.52 21.57 16.19
CA GLY A 716 -5.16 20.28 15.97
C GLY A 716 -6.53 20.48 15.34
N ILE A 717 -7.20 19.38 15.04
CA ILE A 717 -8.45 19.35 14.30
C ILE A 717 -9.62 19.16 15.27
N GLU A 718 -10.56 20.09 15.27
CA GLU A 718 -11.83 19.91 15.99
C GLU A 718 -12.71 18.90 15.25
N ASP A 719 -13.43 18.06 16.00
CA ASP A 719 -14.26 16.99 15.42
C ASP A 719 -15.46 16.70 16.33
N ALA A 720 -16.67 16.69 15.75
CA ALA A 720 -17.93 16.72 16.48
C ALA A 720 -17.91 17.75 17.62
N SER A 721 -18.13 17.32 18.87
CA SER A 721 -18.09 18.19 20.04
C SER A 721 -16.70 18.36 20.66
N ALA A 722 -15.67 17.64 20.18
CA ALA A 722 -14.33 17.64 20.74
C ALA A 722 -13.48 18.79 20.17
N ASN A 723 -12.78 19.49 21.06
CA ASN A 723 -11.82 20.52 20.71
C ASN A 723 -10.50 19.89 20.20
N GLN A 724 -9.57 20.75 19.76
CA GLN A 724 -8.28 20.33 19.19
C GLN A 724 -7.41 19.43 20.11
N ARG A 725 -7.47 19.60 21.43
CA ARG A 725 -6.65 18.87 22.42
C ARG A 725 -7.38 17.69 23.06
N GLU A 726 -8.67 17.56 22.82
CA GLU A 726 -9.49 16.53 23.45
C GLU A 726 -9.44 15.23 22.65
N PHE A 727 -9.14 14.12 23.33
CA PHE A 727 -9.17 12.78 22.77
C PHE A 727 -9.91 11.84 23.72
N ARG A 728 -10.59 10.86 23.12
CA ARG A 728 -11.21 9.77 23.86
C ARG A 728 -10.12 8.89 24.47
N THR A 729 -10.27 8.47 25.72
CA THR A 729 -9.42 7.40 26.27
C THR A 729 -9.56 6.15 25.39
N ALA A 730 -8.48 5.70 24.76
CA ALA A 730 -8.50 4.47 23.98
C ALA A 730 -8.54 3.25 24.92
N PRO A 731 -9.23 2.14 24.55
CA PRO A 731 -9.12 0.88 25.29
C PRO A 731 -7.66 0.43 25.33
N LEU A 732 -7.17 0.00 26.49
CA LEU A 732 -5.78 -0.48 26.65
C LEU A 732 -5.63 -1.99 26.48
N TRP A 733 -6.72 -2.75 26.27
CA TRP A 733 -6.59 -4.17 25.95
C TRP A 733 -5.72 -4.37 24.71
N GLY A 734 -4.82 -5.34 24.74
CA GLY A 734 -3.88 -5.62 23.66
C GLY A 734 -2.95 -4.48 23.28
N ILE A 735 -2.75 -3.46 24.13
CA ILE A 735 -2.00 -2.26 23.76
C ILE A 735 -0.59 -2.59 23.23
N ARG A 736 0.08 -3.61 23.78
CA ARG A 736 1.39 -4.10 23.28
C ARG A 736 1.43 -4.53 21.82
N LEU A 737 0.29 -4.70 21.16
CA LEU A 737 0.18 -5.07 19.74
C LEU A 737 -0.14 -3.89 18.82
N SER A 738 -0.30 -2.69 19.37
CA SER A 738 -0.89 -1.55 18.67
C SER A 738 0.10 -0.42 18.37
N ALA A 739 1.39 -0.62 18.67
CA ALA A 739 2.43 0.34 18.32
C ALA A 739 2.36 0.68 16.81
N PRO A 740 2.59 1.94 16.41
CA PRO A 740 2.99 3.08 17.25
C PRO A 740 1.85 3.62 18.13
N TYR A 741 2.21 4.29 19.22
CA TYR A 741 1.28 4.79 20.23
C TYR A 741 0.97 6.27 20.06
N MET A 742 -0.01 6.74 20.86
CA MET A 742 -0.66 8.05 20.77
C MET A 742 -1.60 8.17 19.57
N HIS A 743 -2.47 9.18 19.60
CA HIS A 743 -3.48 9.40 18.57
C HIS A 743 -2.88 9.66 17.18
N ASP A 744 -1.63 10.09 17.11
CA ASP A 744 -0.87 10.49 15.92
C ASP A 744 0.26 9.51 15.56
N GLY A 745 0.52 8.51 16.39
CA GLY A 745 1.64 7.59 16.23
C GLY A 745 2.99 8.19 16.62
N ALA A 746 3.05 9.24 17.44
CA ALA A 746 4.31 9.91 17.80
C ALA A 746 5.22 9.10 18.77
N ALA A 747 4.75 8.00 19.34
CA ALA A 747 5.52 7.20 20.31
C ALA A 747 5.81 5.77 19.81
N ASP A 748 7.06 5.34 19.90
CA ASP A 748 7.50 3.97 19.54
C ASP A 748 7.32 2.98 20.69
N THR A 749 7.41 3.46 21.93
CA THR A 749 7.32 2.62 23.13
C THR A 749 6.23 3.11 24.07
N LEU A 750 5.77 2.22 24.96
CA LEU A 750 4.81 2.58 26.01
C LEU A 750 5.39 3.63 26.97
N ASP A 751 6.70 3.55 27.29
CA ASP A 751 7.36 4.58 28.11
C ASP A 751 7.31 5.95 27.44
N ASP A 752 7.56 6.02 26.12
CA ASP A 752 7.47 7.27 25.37
C ASP A 752 6.04 7.80 25.34
N ALA A 753 5.06 6.93 25.12
CA ALA A 753 3.65 7.30 25.10
C ALA A 753 3.24 7.92 26.45
N ILE A 754 3.62 7.29 27.57
CA ILE A 754 3.33 7.81 28.91
C ILE A 754 3.98 9.20 29.10
N ARG A 755 5.25 9.35 28.69
CA ARG A 755 5.98 10.64 28.80
C ARG A 755 5.40 11.76 27.95
N GLN A 756 4.72 11.44 26.86
CA GLN A 756 4.10 12.44 25.98
C GLN A 756 2.76 12.98 26.50
N HIS A 757 2.17 12.38 27.54
CA HIS A 757 0.92 12.88 28.12
C HIS A 757 1.09 14.30 28.69
N ALA A 758 0.10 15.15 28.47
CA ALA A 758 0.05 16.53 28.96
C ALA A 758 -1.38 16.88 29.41
N GLY A 759 -1.65 18.17 29.63
CA GLY A 759 -2.98 18.63 30.07
C GLY A 759 -3.43 17.97 31.38
N GLU A 760 -4.62 17.39 31.37
CA GLU A 760 -5.22 16.66 32.52
C GLU A 760 -4.32 15.52 33.00
N ALA A 761 -3.58 14.87 32.10
CA ALA A 761 -2.72 13.73 32.41
C ALA A 761 -1.31 14.12 32.88
N ALA A 762 -0.97 15.42 32.93
CA ALA A 762 0.38 15.88 33.28
C ALA A 762 0.81 15.45 34.69
N ALA A 763 -0.12 15.46 35.66
CA ALA A 763 0.18 15.03 37.03
C ALA A 763 0.56 13.54 37.09
N SER A 764 -0.17 12.68 36.38
CA SER A 764 0.14 11.25 36.31
C SER A 764 1.45 10.97 35.59
N ARG A 765 1.74 11.69 34.50
CA ARG A 765 3.06 11.64 33.83
C ARG A 765 4.18 11.99 34.81
N ASP A 766 4.08 13.12 35.51
CA ASP A 766 5.14 13.57 36.41
C ASP A 766 5.38 12.57 37.56
N LEU A 767 4.32 11.94 38.07
CA LEU A 767 4.42 10.86 39.05
C LEU A 767 5.10 9.61 38.48
N TYR A 768 4.78 9.23 37.24
CA TYR A 768 5.44 8.14 36.53
C TYR A 768 6.94 8.40 36.33
N GLU A 769 7.32 9.62 35.94
CA GLU A 769 8.73 9.98 35.78
C GLU A 769 9.50 9.97 37.10
N ALA A 770 8.83 10.25 38.21
CA ALA A 770 9.40 10.19 39.56
C ALA A 770 9.61 8.77 40.10
N LEU A 771 9.01 7.75 39.48
CA LEU A 771 9.22 6.34 39.87
C LEU A 771 10.69 5.91 39.70
N SER A 772 11.10 4.86 40.39
CA SER A 772 12.35 4.17 40.06
C SER A 772 12.26 3.47 38.70
N GLN A 773 13.40 3.18 38.07
CA GLN A 773 13.40 2.43 36.79
C GLN A 773 12.66 1.09 36.92
N SER A 774 12.89 0.34 38.00
CA SER A 774 12.21 -0.94 38.23
C SER A 774 10.69 -0.82 38.40
N GLU A 775 10.20 0.31 38.92
CA GLU A 775 8.75 0.55 39.06
C GLU A 775 8.14 0.94 37.71
N ARG A 776 8.83 1.76 36.90
CA ARG A 776 8.43 2.04 35.53
C ARG A 776 8.39 0.77 34.67
N ASP A 777 9.45 -0.03 34.73
CA ASP A 777 9.53 -1.31 34.02
C ASP A 777 8.37 -2.24 34.43
N ALA A 778 8.01 -2.28 35.72
CA ALA A 778 6.87 -3.07 36.18
C ALA A 778 5.53 -2.56 35.64
N LEU A 779 5.33 -1.24 35.59
CA LEU A 779 4.13 -0.63 34.99
C LEU A 779 4.04 -0.93 33.49
N VAL A 780 5.15 -0.83 32.76
CA VAL A 780 5.20 -1.21 31.34
C VAL A 780 4.87 -2.69 31.16
N VAL A 781 5.42 -3.59 31.98
CA VAL A 781 5.09 -5.03 31.96
C VAL A 781 3.61 -5.28 32.25
N PHE A 782 2.96 -4.49 33.11
CA PHE A 782 1.53 -4.57 33.33
C PHE A 782 0.75 -4.16 32.07
N LEU A 783 1.11 -3.05 31.41
CA LEU A 783 0.47 -2.66 30.14
C LEU A 783 0.70 -3.70 29.05
N GLU A 784 1.87 -4.35 29.01
CA GLU A 784 2.14 -5.47 28.10
C GLU A 784 1.32 -6.73 28.44
N SER A 785 0.82 -6.85 29.67
CA SER A 785 -0.03 -7.97 30.08
C SER A 785 -1.47 -7.85 29.59
N LEU A 786 -1.94 -6.62 29.34
CA LEU A 786 -3.24 -6.31 28.75
C LEU A 786 -3.28 -6.76 27.27
#